data_AF-A0A9W4MM55-F1
#
_entry.id   AF-A0A9W4MM55-F1
#
_cell.length_a   1.000
_cell.length_b   1.000
_cell.length_c   1.000
_cell.angle_alpha   90.00
_cell.angle_beta   90.00
_cell.angle_gamma   90.00
#
_symmetry.space_group_name_H-M   'P 1'
#
loop_
_entity.id
_entity.type
_entity.pdbx_description
1 polymer ?
#
loop_
_entity_poly.entity_id
_entity_poly.type
_entity_poly.pdbx_seq_one_letter_code
_entity_poly.pdbx_strand_id
1 'polypeptide(L)'
;MTIPNRMSRDKQPDDSDNAKTCKDTDSAARFPSHHTAIIAFTARHLLILLLAIIVAPLLRLRLTSVLGHLRTPAPARFLTTSSMAPAHLRKPPQAPPVFTATPQSLVADAERLIASSRAIQDKVVAEIKPEAATFANIVRPLAQNDNVMGLEAHILGFYQAVSTDSKLRDASSKAEELMDEFFIEAVMREDVFNLVDAVLRRNETLDPESRRLLEKEHKDFVRNGLGLPDGPQRLRFKEIKKRLSQLSIEFQKNLNEENGGIWFTPEQLDGVPKDVLEGLKKGEGENAGKLRLSFKYPDLFPTMKYANDPDTRKQVMIANENKCNQNVPLFREAIVLRDEAARLLKYPNHAAFRIEDKMAKTPETVDKFLGDLRTRLTDGGKKETQKLLELKNATDPKADGRYYLWDHRYYDRLMLEKDYSLDQQHIAEWFPLQTTIEGMLKIFEELFGLEFVEVTGEDRASIAPTGKGNDIVWHEDVQVFSVWNDEGEGSGFVGYLYLDLFPREGKYGHAANFNLQPGFIDKNGNRRFPATALVCNFTKPQPKKPSLLKHDEVVTLFHELGHGIHDLVSRTIYSRFHGTSTVRDFVEAPSQMLENWCWTPSQLRSLSRHYSTLSPEYLSSWQEAQASNGKTASEKPSERIPDEIIENLIRTKHVNDALFNLRQLHFGIFDMTIHEPKSHADIEALPLSETYNRLRQEITQMDGPEALGAGSDWGHGEATFGHLIGGYDAGYYGYLSSQVYSTDMFYTVFKDDPMNKAAGRRYRYQVLEKGGSQDEMKTLTEFLGREPQTDAFYRDMDAYPASTEASNPPPSSRTTKRAKIMAERLPIRTQHCQFCNHLLLATTRTLSTLPRRGGEAKDKAIILPLENEGSETPTQHTTLLLSTLLPDRRPTLIRREDGIEKRLFLRCGRCRVVVGYHLDAVHYEDQKPKPVYLLPGSVVETEKMGQEEEGQWREWIVGN
;
A
#
# COMPACT_ATOMS: atom_id res chain seq x y z
N MET A 1 -32.57 26.70 -46.29
CA MET A 1 -32.71 28.04 -46.89
C MET A 1 -31.39 28.44 -47.53
N THR A 2 -31.48 29.07 -48.68
CA THR A 2 -30.48 29.33 -49.72
C THR A 2 -29.53 30.50 -49.41
N ILE A 3 -28.29 30.37 -49.93
CA ILE A 3 -27.19 31.33 -50.25
C ILE A 3 -27.64 32.78 -50.58
N PRO A 4 -26.79 33.86 -50.53
CA PRO A 4 -25.81 34.16 -51.61
C PRO A 4 -24.57 35.10 -51.35
N ASN A 5 -23.52 34.94 -52.19
CA ASN A 5 -22.83 35.94 -53.07
C ASN A 5 -21.49 36.71 -52.79
N ARG A 6 -20.67 36.76 -53.89
CA ARG A 6 -19.78 37.83 -54.49
C ARG A 6 -18.33 38.05 -53.94
N MET A 7 -17.28 38.48 -54.68
CA MET A 7 -16.85 38.62 -56.11
C MET A 7 -15.41 39.27 -56.15
N SER A 8 -14.61 39.00 -57.20
CA SER A 8 -13.67 39.94 -57.93
C SER A 8 -12.11 39.84 -57.85
N ARG A 9 -11.50 39.88 -59.08
CA ARG A 9 -10.22 40.48 -59.60
C ARG A 9 -8.85 39.96 -59.09
N ASP A 10 -7.72 39.93 -59.83
CA ASP A 10 -7.28 40.33 -61.17
C ASP A 10 -5.94 39.60 -61.54
N LYS A 11 -5.50 39.74 -62.81
CA LYS A 11 -4.40 39.08 -63.54
C LYS A 11 -2.95 39.55 -63.26
N GLN A 12 -1.98 38.60 -63.34
CA GLN A 12 -0.70 38.48 -64.14
C GLN A 12 0.27 39.69 -64.33
N PRO A 13 1.58 39.53 -64.74
CA PRO A 13 2.10 38.87 -65.99
C PRO A 13 3.35 37.95 -65.80
N ASP A 14 3.58 36.86 -66.58
CA ASP A 14 4.20 36.72 -67.94
C ASP A 14 5.72 37.02 -67.97
N ASP A 15 6.64 36.37 -68.70
CA ASP A 15 6.67 35.18 -69.58
C ASP A 15 8.16 34.94 -70.00
N SER A 16 8.41 33.95 -70.88
CA SER A 16 9.60 33.71 -71.74
C SER A 16 10.60 32.62 -71.26
N ASP A 17 11.12 31.70 -72.09
CA ASP A 17 10.93 31.52 -73.53
C ASP A 17 11.29 30.09 -74.00
N ASN A 18 10.85 29.81 -75.23
CA ASN A 18 10.68 28.51 -75.88
C ASN A 18 11.94 27.75 -76.38
N ALA A 19 11.69 26.46 -76.59
CA ALA A 19 12.48 25.46 -77.30
C ALA A 19 12.94 25.84 -78.73
N LYS A 20 14.04 25.21 -79.20
CA LYS A 20 14.05 24.41 -80.45
C LYS A 20 15.36 23.64 -80.69
N THR A 21 15.15 22.50 -81.33
CA THR A 21 16.01 21.40 -81.78
C THR A 21 16.95 21.71 -82.95
N CYS A 22 18.11 21.03 -83.03
CA CYS A 22 18.41 19.90 -83.96
C CYS A 22 19.89 19.88 -84.47
N LYS A 23 20.39 18.65 -84.68
CA LYS A 23 21.48 18.16 -85.56
C LYS A 23 22.89 17.87 -85.01
N ASP A 24 23.16 16.55 -85.01
CA ASP A 24 24.19 15.84 -85.78
C ASP A 24 25.64 15.64 -85.26
N THR A 25 25.97 14.34 -85.17
CA THR A 25 27.22 13.63 -85.50
C THR A 25 28.36 13.47 -84.48
N ASP A 26 28.56 12.19 -84.10
CA ASP A 26 29.80 11.38 -84.12
C ASP A 26 31.07 11.87 -83.39
N SER A 27 31.84 11.05 -82.65
CA SER A 27 31.81 9.61 -82.41
C SER A 27 32.84 9.23 -81.32
N ALA A 28 32.64 8.01 -80.79
CA ALA A 28 33.63 7.09 -80.20
C ALA A 28 34.17 7.34 -78.77
N ALA A 29 33.68 6.54 -77.80
CA ALA A 29 34.35 5.28 -77.44
C ALA A 29 33.59 4.45 -76.37
N ARG A 30 33.11 3.28 -76.81
CA ARG A 30 33.00 1.97 -76.13
C ARG A 30 32.02 1.77 -74.94
N PHE A 31 30.86 1.21 -75.29
CA PHE A 31 30.12 0.16 -74.55
C PHE A 31 30.82 -1.22 -74.73
N PRO A 32 30.52 -2.28 -73.92
CA PRO A 32 29.33 -3.08 -74.19
C PRO A 32 28.43 -3.35 -72.97
N SER A 33 27.15 -3.32 -73.32
CA SER A 33 25.96 -3.86 -72.67
C SER A 33 26.05 -5.32 -72.23
N HIS A 34 25.36 -5.66 -71.14
CA HIS A 34 24.69 -6.95 -71.01
C HIS A 34 23.24 -6.77 -70.54
N HIS A 35 22.36 -6.57 -71.52
CA HIS A 35 20.96 -7.01 -71.44
C HIS A 35 20.95 -8.54 -71.52
N THR A 36 21.17 -9.20 -70.38
CA THR A 36 20.90 -10.64 -70.20
C THR A 36 20.67 -11.02 -68.74
N ALA A 37 20.38 -10.05 -67.85
CA ALA A 37 20.28 -10.29 -66.41
C ALA A 37 18.91 -9.97 -65.77
N ILE A 38 17.99 -9.29 -66.47
CA ILE A 38 16.75 -8.78 -65.85
C ILE A 38 15.53 -9.70 -66.06
N ILE A 39 15.59 -10.66 -67.00
CA ILE A 39 14.55 -11.70 -67.16
C ILE A 39 14.92 -12.99 -66.38
N ALA A 40 16.18 -13.13 -65.93
CA ALA A 40 16.63 -14.29 -65.14
C ALA A 40 16.50 -14.09 -63.61
N PHE A 41 16.34 -12.85 -63.12
CA PHE A 41 16.29 -12.58 -61.68
C PHE A 41 14.87 -12.73 -61.08
N THR A 42 13.84 -12.48 -61.89
CA THR A 42 12.42 -12.60 -61.49
C THR A 42 11.87 -14.03 -61.63
N ALA A 43 12.43 -14.86 -62.51
CA ALA A 43 12.07 -16.29 -62.62
C ALA A 43 12.75 -17.18 -61.57
N ARG A 44 13.94 -16.79 -61.05
CA ARG A 44 14.69 -17.57 -60.06
C ARG A 44 14.14 -17.40 -58.64
N HIS A 45 13.57 -16.24 -58.31
CA HIS A 45 12.93 -16.00 -57.01
C HIS A 45 11.53 -16.63 -56.91
N LEU A 46 10.79 -16.72 -58.01
CA LEU A 46 9.49 -17.41 -58.04
C LEU A 46 9.63 -18.94 -57.97
N LEU A 47 10.71 -19.51 -58.56
CA LEU A 47 10.99 -20.95 -58.50
C LEU A 47 11.53 -21.40 -57.12
N ILE A 48 12.28 -20.53 -56.42
CA ILE A 48 12.74 -20.78 -55.05
C ILE A 48 11.57 -20.70 -54.05
N LEU A 49 10.62 -19.79 -54.24
CA LEU A 49 9.39 -19.74 -53.43
C LEU A 49 8.48 -20.96 -53.67
N LEU A 50 8.36 -21.46 -54.91
CA LEU A 50 7.54 -22.64 -55.22
C LEU A 50 8.20 -23.97 -54.77
N LEU A 51 9.53 -24.08 -54.80
CA LEU A 51 10.25 -25.24 -54.24
C LEU A 51 10.22 -25.28 -52.71
N ALA A 52 10.21 -24.12 -52.03
CA ALA A 52 10.08 -24.04 -50.58
C ALA A 52 8.67 -24.46 -50.08
N ILE A 53 7.63 -24.23 -50.87
CA ILE A 53 6.23 -24.58 -50.52
C ILE A 53 5.94 -26.07 -50.77
N ILE A 54 6.66 -26.74 -51.68
CA ILE A 54 6.43 -28.16 -52.03
C ILE A 54 7.37 -29.12 -51.28
N VAL A 55 8.59 -28.70 -50.89
CA VAL A 55 9.57 -29.59 -50.22
C VAL A 55 9.46 -29.56 -48.68
N ALA A 56 8.92 -28.50 -48.10
CA ALA A 56 8.73 -28.38 -46.65
C ALA A 56 7.78 -29.42 -45.99
N PRO A 57 6.75 -29.97 -46.68
CA PRO A 57 5.91 -31.03 -46.09
C PRO A 57 6.49 -32.45 -46.21
N LEU A 58 7.45 -32.70 -47.11
CA LEU A 58 7.97 -34.05 -47.37
C LEU A 58 9.26 -34.40 -46.60
N LEU A 59 10.00 -33.40 -46.08
CA LEU A 59 11.06 -33.65 -45.08
C LEU A 59 10.55 -33.76 -43.63
N ARG A 60 9.30 -33.38 -43.36
CA ARG A 60 8.67 -33.46 -42.02
C ARG A 60 8.10 -34.84 -41.65
N LEU A 61 8.18 -35.84 -42.53
CA LEU A 61 7.60 -37.18 -42.31
C LEU A 61 8.63 -38.34 -42.28
N ARG A 62 9.95 -38.06 -42.28
CA ARG A 62 11.00 -39.10 -42.20
C ARG A 62 12.16 -38.82 -41.25
N LEU A 63 12.00 -37.92 -40.29
CA LEU A 63 13.00 -37.66 -39.23
C LEU A 63 12.39 -37.69 -37.81
N THR A 64 11.29 -38.42 -37.63
CA THR A 64 10.59 -38.61 -36.36
C THR A 64 10.95 -39.93 -35.64
N SER A 65 12.10 -40.57 -35.92
CA SER A 65 12.45 -41.82 -35.20
C SER A 65 13.89 -42.01 -34.69
N VAL A 66 14.82 -41.05 -34.76
CA VAL A 66 16.21 -41.29 -34.28
C VAL A 66 16.87 -40.10 -33.53
N LEU A 67 16.13 -39.07 -33.12
CA LEU A 67 16.68 -37.99 -32.27
C LEU A 67 15.76 -37.68 -31.09
N GLY A 68 15.28 -38.73 -30.42
CA GLY A 68 14.83 -38.63 -29.04
C GLY A 68 16.01 -39.02 -28.17
N HIS A 69 16.78 -38.04 -27.69
CA HIS A 69 17.71 -38.04 -26.55
C HIS A 69 18.72 -36.92 -26.81
N LEU A 70 18.35 -35.69 -26.44
CA LEU A 70 19.19 -34.50 -26.15
C LEU A 70 18.27 -33.27 -26.20
N ARG A 71 17.27 -33.24 -25.29
CA ARG A 71 16.65 -31.99 -24.86
C ARG A 71 17.57 -31.43 -23.79
N THR A 72 18.11 -30.24 -24.01
CA THR A 72 18.61 -29.42 -22.91
C THR A 72 17.41 -29.14 -21.99
N PRO A 73 17.49 -29.45 -20.68
CA PRO A 73 16.41 -29.11 -19.78
C PRO A 73 16.34 -27.59 -19.67
N ALA A 74 15.13 -27.03 -19.76
CA ALA A 74 14.84 -25.73 -19.19
C ALA A 74 15.34 -25.72 -17.73
N PRO A 75 15.83 -24.57 -17.19
CA PRO A 75 16.25 -24.53 -15.80
C PRO A 75 15.10 -25.05 -14.94
N ALA A 76 15.34 -26.15 -14.23
CA ALA A 76 14.37 -26.75 -13.35
C ALA A 76 13.93 -25.67 -12.35
N ARG A 77 12.64 -25.31 -12.38
CA ARG A 77 12.04 -24.59 -11.26
C ARG A 77 12.25 -25.48 -10.03
N PHE A 78 13.11 -25.04 -9.12
CA PHE A 78 13.46 -25.81 -7.93
C PHE A 78 12.20 -26.06 -7.11
N LEU A 79 11.99 -27.34 -6.82
CA LEU A 79 10.88 -27.90 -6.07
C LEU A 79 10.71 -27.18 -4.73
N THR A 80 9.54 -26.57 -4.55
CA THR A 80 8.99 -26.19 -3.25
C THR A 80 8.87 -27.44 -2.39
N THR A 81 9.84 -27.66 -1.50
CA THR A 81 9.73 -28.61 -0.40
C THR A 81 9.26 -27.86 0.84
N SER A 82 8.00 -27.46 0.83
CA SER A 82 7.30 -26.90 1.98
C SER A 82 5.85 -27.38 1.92
N SER A 83 5.51 -28.28 2.84
CA SER A 83 4.18 -28.85 3.07
C SER A 83 3.15 -27.74 3.31
N MET A 84 2.52 -27.24 2.25
CA MET A 84 1.63 -26.07 2.32
C MET A 84 0.27 -26.24 1.63
N ALA A 85 -0.04 -27.42 1.08
CA ALA A 85 -1.37 -27.70 0.58
C ALA A 85 -1.82 -29.10 1.02
N PRO A 86 -3.12 -29.32 1.27
CA PRO A 86 -3.66 -30.68 1.39
C PRO A 86 -3.24 -31.52 0.17
N ALA A 87 -3.06 -32.82 0.37
CA ALA A 87 -2.58 -33.76 -0.66
C ALA A 87 -3.43 -33.80 -1.95
N HIS A 88 -4.57 -33.11 -1.97
CA HIS A 88 -5.44 -32.92 -3.13
C HIS A 88 -5.88 -31.46 -3.22
N LEU A 89 -5.73 -30.85 -4.40
CA LEU A 89 -6.29 -29.54 -4.74
C LEU A 89 -7.79 -29.52 -4.42
N ARG A 90 -8.23 -28.64 -3.52
CA ARG A 90 -9.66 -28.39 -3.32
C ARG A 90 -10.18 -27.72 -4.59
N LYS A 91 -11.24 -28.28 -5.21
CA LYS A 91 -11.82 -27.71 -6.43
C LYS A 91 -12.57 -26.41 -6.07
N PRO A 92 -12.13 -25.24 -6.54
CA PRO A 92 -12.82 -23.98 -6.26
C PRO A 92 -14.26 -24.00 -6.79
N PRO A 93 -15.24 -23.44 -6.04
CA PRO A 93 -16.64 -23.36 -6.49
C PRO A 93 -16.85 -22.32 -7.60
N GLN A 94 -15.87 -21.43 -7.80
CA GLN A 94 -15.87 -20.35 -8.78
C GLN A 94 -14.62 -20.49 -9.64
N ALA A 95 -14.74 -20.31 -10.96
CA ALA A 95 -13.58 -20.26 -11.85
C ALA A 95 -12.76 -18.95 -11.65
N PRO A 96 -11.43 -18.99 -11.83
CA PRO A 96 -10.60 -17.79 -11.83
C PRO A 96 -10.89 -16.87 -13.03
N PRO A 97 -10.51 -15.58 -12.97
CA PRO A 97 -10.56 -14.69 -14.12
C PRO A 97 -9.69 -15.18 -15.29
N VAL A 98 -10.08 -14.77 -16.50
CA VAL A 98 -9.43 -15.16 -17.77
C VAL A 98 -8.80 -13.93 -18.41
N PHE A 99 -7.59 -14.10 -18.95
CA PHE A 99 -6.77 -13.06 -19.57
C PHE A 99 -6.51 -13.35 -21.05
N THR A 100 -7.57 -13.59 -21.83
CA THR A 100 -7.50 -13.88 -23.28
C THR A 100 -7.94 -12.73 -24.18
N ALA A 101 -8.02 -11.51 -23.65
CA ALA A 101 -8.49 -10.37 -24.41
C ALA A 101 -7.56 -10.04 -25.59
N THR A 102 -8.15 -9.52 -26.65
CA THR A 102 -7.46 -8.95 -27.81
C THR A 102 -7.66 -7.44 -27.82
N PRO A 103 -6.82 -6.66 -28.53
CA PRO A 103 -7.02 -5.21 -28.62
C PRO A 103 -8.44 -4.84 -29.10
N GLN A 104 -9.02 -5.60 -30.03
CA GLN A 104 -10.38 -5.39 -30.51
C GLN A 104 -11.45 -5.75 -29.47
N SER A 105 -11.27 -6.86 -28.74
CA SER A 105 -12.27 -7.29 -27.76
C SER A 105 -12.33 -6.34 -26.56
N LEU A 106 -11.21 -5.79 -26.09
CA LEU A 106 -11.21 -4.87 -24.93
C LEU A 106 -12.15 -3.67 -25.14
N VAL A 107 -12.04 -3.01 -26.30
CA VAL A 107 -12.89 -1.87 -26.64
C VAL A 107 -14.34 -2.30 -26.83
N ALA A 108 -14.59 -3.40 -27.54
CA ALA A 108 -15.93 -3.93 -27.76
C ALA A 108 -16.62 -4.37 -26.46
N ASP A 109 -15.87 -4.93 -25.51
CA ASP A 109 -16.37 -5.33 -24.19
C ASP A 109 -16.73 -4.11 -23.34
N ALA A 110 -15.90 -3.06 -23.34
CA ALA A 110 -16.25 -1.78 -22.70
C ALA A 110 -17.54 -1.19 -23.29
N GLU A 111 -17.64 -1.10 -24.62
CA GLU A 111 -18.85 -0.59 -25.31
C GLU A 111 -20.10 -1.41 -24.94
N ARG A 112 -19.98 -2.74 -24.86
CA ARG A 112 -21.07 -3.64 -24.46
C ARG A 112 -21.49 -3.38 -23.01
N LEU A 113 -20.55 -3.30 -22.07
CA LEU A 113 -20.83 -3.03 -20.66
C LEU A 113 -21.55 -1.69 -20.48
N ILE A 114 -21.04 -0.66 -21.14
CA ILE A 114 -21.64 0.67 -21.16
C ILE A 114 -23.07 0.63 -21.72
N ALA A 115 -23.28 -0.02 -22.87
CA ALA A 115 -24.60 -0.11 -23.50
C ALA A 115 -25.61 -0.86 -22.61
N SER A 116 -25.17 -1.94 -21.94
CA SER A 116 -26.00 -2.67 -20.98
C SER A 116 -26.37 -1.80 -19.76
N SER A 117 -25.40 -1.07 -19.22
CA SER A 117 -25.62 -0.18 -18.07
C SER A 117 -26.56 0.99 -18.41
N ARG A 118 -26.37 1.64 -19.56
CA ARG A 118 -27.31 2.65 -20.09
C ARG A 118 -28.72 2.11 -20.23
N ALA A 119 -28.89 0.92 -20.82
CA ALA A 119 -30.20 0.31 -21.00
C ALA A 119 -30.93 0.06 -19.67
N ILE A 120 -30.22 -0.30 -18.61
CA ILE A 120 -30.80 -0.47 -17.27
C ILE A 120 -31.24 0.88 -16.68
N GLN A 121 -30.39 1.90 -16.78
CA GLN A 121 -30.73 3.26 -16.34
C GLN A 121 -31.95 3.83 -17.08
N ASP A 122 -31.99 3.67 -18.40
CA ASP A 122 -33.10 4.13 -19.23
C ASP A 122 -34.40 3.38 -18.90
N LYS A 123 -34.30 2.07 -18.63
CA LYS A 123 -35.44 1.26 -18.23
C LYS A 123 -36.03 1.71 -16.90
N VAL A 124 -35.20 1.92 -15.86
CA VAL A 124 -35.72 2.37 -14.56
C VAL A 124 -36.39 3.74 -14.64
N VAL A 125 -35.83 4.65 -15.45
CA VAL A 125 -36.42 5.98 -15.71
C VAL A 125 -37.74 5.87 -16.47
N ALA A 126 -37.83 5.00 -17.47
CA ALA A 126 -39.04 4.85 -18.27
C ALA A 126 -40.20 4.18 -17.51
N GLU A 127 -39.89 3.23 -16.62
CA GLU A 127 -40.90 2.39 -15.95
C GLU A 127 -41.34 2.93 -14.58
N ILE A 128 -40.47 3.64 -13.87
CA ILE A 128 -40.70 4.05 -12.47
C ILE A 128 -40.81 5.57 -12.36
N LYS A 129 -41.90 6.05 -11.78
CA LYS A 129 -42.08 7.47 -11.43
C LYS A 129 -41.54 7.76 -10.02
N PRO A 130 -41.13 9.01 -9.72
CA PRO A 130 -40.62 9.39 -8.40
C PRO A 130 -41.51 8.96 -7.22
N GLU A 131 -42.83 9.00 -7.37
CA GLU A 131 -43.77 8.65 -6.29
C GLU A 131 -43.78 7.15 -5.96
N ALA A 132 -43.37 6.30 -6.92
CA ALA A 132 -43.28 4.85 -6.80
C ALA A 132 -41.82 4.36 -6.62
N ALA A 133 -40.85 5.28 -6.54
CA ALA A 133 -39.45 4.96 -6.37
C ALA A 133 -39.20 4.40 -4.96
N THR A 134 -38.48 3.28 -4.90
CA THR A 134 -38.06 2.57 -3.68
C THR A 134 -36.60 2.13 -3.84
N PHE A 135 -35.95 1.75 -2.75
CA PHE A 135 -34.60 1.20 -2.83
C PHE A 135 -34.56 -0.07 -3.70
N ALA A 136 -35.59 -0.90 -3.60
CA ALA A 136 -35.64 -2.20 -4.27
C ALA A 136 -35.81 -2.12 -5.79
N ASN A 137 -36.47 -1.08 -6.31
CA ASN A 137 -36.72 -0.93 -7.76
C ASN A 137 -35.85 0.14 -8.45
N ILE A 138 -35.13 0.99 -7.69
CA ILE A 138 -34.18 1.96 -8.24
C ILE A 138 -32.73 1.60 -7.88
N VAL A 139 -32.35 1.76 -6.62
CA VAL A 139 -30.95 1.69 -6.17
C VAL A 139 -30.39 0.28 -6.30
N ARG A 140 -31.13 -0.74 -5.85
CA ARG A 140 -30.66 -2.13 -5.90
C ARG A 140 -30.38 -2.61 -7.33
N PRO A 141 -31.25 -2.39 -8.34
CA PRO A 141 -30.93 -2.72 -9.72
C PRO A 141 -29.67 -2.03 -10.26
N LEU A 142 -29.46 -0.75 -9.93
CA LEU A 142 -28.25 -0.01 -10.34
C LEU A 142 -26.99 -0.63 -9.71
N ALA A 143 -27.01 -0.86 -8.39
CA ALA A 143 -25.88 -1.47 -7.70
C ALA A 143 -25.62 -2.93 -8.14
N GLN A 144 -26.67 -3.70 -8.47
CA GLN A 144 -26.50 -5.05 -9.04
C GLN A 144 -25.89 -5.02 -10.45
N ASN A 145 -26.18 -3.99 -11.24
CA ASN A 145 -25.51 -3.77 -12.50
C ASN A 145 -24.02 -3.43 -12.28
N ASP A 146 -23.71 -2.55 -11.32
CA ASP A 146 -22.33 -2.19 -10.98
C ASP A 146 -21.54 -3.40 -10.46
N ASN A 147 -22.18 -4.29 -9.68
CA ASN A 147 -21.61 -5.57 -9.26
C ASN A 147 -21.14 -6.41 -10.46
N VAL A 148 -21.97 -6.54 -11.49
CA VAL A 148 -21.67 -7.35 -12.68
C VAL A 148 -20.63 -6.65 -13.55
N MET A 149 -20.77 -5.33 -13.76
CA MET A 149 -19.86 -4.53 -14.55
C MET A 149 -18.42 -4.58 -14.00
N GLY A 150 -18.26 -4.49 -12.66
CA GLY A 150 -16.95 -4.54 -12.00
C GLY A 150 -16.18 -5.84 -12.21
N LEU A 151 -16.84 -6.97 -12.51
CA LEU A 151 -16.18 -8.25 -12.76
C LEU A 151 -15.34 -8.26 -14.04
N GLU A 152 -15.71 -7.43 -15.02
CA GLU A 152 -15.05 -7.33 -16.32
C GLU A 152 -14.26 -6.02 -16.42
N ALA A 153 -14.84 -4.89 -16.02
CA ALA A 153 -14.26 -3.57 -16.15
C ALA A 153 -12.87 -3.45 -15.49
N HIS A 154 -12.69 -4.04 -14.29
CA HIS A 154 -11.40 -4.03 -13.62
C HIS A 154 -10.32 -4.77 -14.43
N ILE A 155 -10.66 -5.89 -15.08
CA ILE A 155 -9.73 -6.64 -15.94
C ILE A 155 -9.43 -5.86 -17.22
N LEU A 156 -10.45 -5.20 -17.81
CA LEU A 156 -10.27 -4.36 -19.00
C LEU A 156 -9.24 -3.25 -18.76
N GLY A 157 -9.32 -2.56 -17.62
CA GLY A 157 -8.37 -1.52 -17.21
C GLY A 157 -7.02 -2.06 -16.71
N PHE A 158 -6.98 -3.29 -16.19
CA PHE A 158 -5.74 -3.88 -15.66
C PHE A 158 -4.68 -4.17 -16.73
N TYR A 159 -5.08 -4.46 -17.96
CA TYR A 159 -4.15 -4.81 -19.05
C TYR A 159 -3.10 -3.74 -19.32
N GLN A 160 -3.45 -2.44 -19.20
CA GLN A 160 -2.50 -1.34 -19.39
C GLN A 160 -1.34 -1.38 -18.38
N ALA A 161 -1.56 -1.98 -17.20
CA ALA A 161 -0.58 -2.05 -16.13
C ALA A 161 0.36 -3.26 -16.25
N VAL A 162 0.01 -4.31 -17.01
CA VAL A 162 0.75 -5.58 -16.94
C VAL A 162 1.07 -6.26 -18.28
N SER A 163 0.36 -5.90 -19.35
CA SER A 163 0.53 -6.54 -20.67
C SER A 163 1.91 -6.22 -21.25
N THR A 164 2.57 -7.23 -21.81
CA THR A 164 3.79 -7.03 -22.61
C THR A 164 3.48 -6.52 -24.03
N ASP A 165 2.27 -6.73 -24.54
CA ASP A 165 1.83 -6.20 -25.83
C ASP A 165 1.35 -4.74 -25.68
N SER A 166 2.06 -3.81 -26.33
CA SER A 166 1.72 -2.40 -26.31
C SER A 166 0.35 -2.10 -26.92
N LYS A 167 -0.05 -2.80 -27.98
CA LYS A 167 -1.36 -2.59 -28.61
C LYS A 167 -2.50 -2.97 -27.68
N LEU A 168 -2.29 -3.99 -26.85
CA LEU A 168 -3.26 -4.41 -25.84
C LEU A 168 -3.31 -3.41 -24.69
N ARG A 169 -2.17 -2.82 -24.29
CA ARG A 169 -2.14 -1.71 -23.32
C ARG A 169 -2.89 -0.48 -23.86
N ASP A 170 -2.62 -0.07 -25.09
CA ASP A 170 -3.28 1.08 -25.71
C ASP A 170 -4.80 0.87 -25.79
N ALA A 171 -5.25 -0.33 -26.16
CA ALA A 171 -6.68 -0.68 -26.18
C ALA A 171 -7.30 -0.73 -24.77
N SER A 172 -6.55 -1.18 -23.77
CA SER A 172 -6.96 -1.16 -22.36
C SER A 172 -7.15 0.27 -21.85
N SER A 173 -6.19 1.16 -22.11
CA SER A 173 -6.33 2.58 -21.80
C SER A 173 -7.51 3.22 -22.54
N LYS A 174 -7.77 2.82 -23.79
CA LYS A 174 -8.95 3.30 -24.52
C LYS A 174 -10.27 2.78 -23.93
N ALA A 175 -10.30 1.52 -23.49
CA ALA A 175 -11.45 0.94 -22.81
C ALA A 175 -11.73 1.67 -21.49
N GLU A 176 -10.71 1.97 -20.70
CA GLU A 176 -10.85 2.75 -19.46
C GLU A 176 -11.34 4.18 -19.74
N GLU A 177 -10.80 4.85 -20.77
CA GLU A 177 -11.30 6.17 -21.20
C GLU A 177 -12.81 6.16 -21.50
N LEU A 178 -13.30 5.15 -22.25
CA LEU A 178 -14.73 5.00 -22.54
C LEU A 178 -15.57 4.77 -21.28
N MET A 179 -15.06 3.95 -20.35
CA MET A 179 -15.74 3.67 -19.09
C MET A 179 -15.81 4.90 -18.19
N ASP A 180 -14.74 5.69 -18.12
CA ASP A 180 -14.68 6.95 -17.38
C ASP A 180 -15.65 8.00 -17.96
N GLU A 181 -15.70 8.12 -19.29
CA GLU A 181 -16.68 8.97 -19.97
C GLU A 181 -18.12 8.56 -19.64
N PHE A 182 -18.39 7.25 -19.66
CA PHE A 182 -19.70 6.73 -19.29
C PHE A 182 -20.03 6.96 -17.80
N PHE A 183 -19.07 6.78 -16.90
CA PHE A 183 -19.29 7.06 -15.47
C PHE A 183 -19.70 8.52 -15.26
N ILE A 184 -19.01 9.47 -15.91
CA ILE A 184 -19.35 10.90 -15.86
C ILE A 184 -20.75 11.15 -16.42
N GLU A 185 -21.11 10.54 -17.55
CA GLU A 185 -22.45 10.61 -18.11
C GLU A 185 -23.51 10.12 -17.11
N ALA A 186 -23.31 8.94 -16.53
CA ALA A 186 -24.23 8.30 -15.62
C ALA A 186 -24.49 9.14 -14.35
N VAL A 187 -23.44 9.66 -13.71
CA VAL A 187 -23.59 10.52 -12.50
C VAL A 187 -24.09 11.94 -12.81
N MET A 188 -24.32 12.26 -14.08
CA MET A 188 -24.93 13.51 -14.52
C MET A 188 -26.37 13.35 -15.04
N ARG A 189 -26.93 12.15 -14.98
CA ARG A 189 -28.32 11.85 -15.35
C ARG A 189 -29.31 12.43 -14.33
N GLU A 190 -29.88 13.59 -14.65
CA GLU A 190 -30.87 14.29 -13.79
C GLU A 190 -32.14 13.46 -13.57
N ASP A 191 -32.58 12.72 -14.58
CA ASP A 191 -33.71 11.80 -14.51
C ASP A 191 -33.46 10.64 -13.53
N VAL A 192 -32.26 10.04 -13.54
CA VAL A 192 -31.86 9.01 -12.55
C VAL A 192 -31.73 9.62 -11.15
N PHE A 193 -31.10 10.79 -11.04
CA PHE A 193 -30.97 11.51 -9.77
C PHE A 193 -32.32 11.81 -9.13
N ASN A 194 -33.32 12.25 -9.90
CA ASN A 194 -34.67 12.52 -9.39
C ASN A 194 -35.31 11.28 -8.76
N LEU A 195 -35.04 10.09 -9.28
CA LEU A 195 -35.51 8.84 -8.70
C LEU A 195 -34.74 8.48 -7.43
N VAL A 196 -33.41 8.57 -7.43
CA VAL A 196 -32.58 8.30 -6.24
C VAL A 196 -32.91 9.28 -5.11
N ASP A 197 -33.11 10.56 -5.42
CA ASP A 197 -33.52 11.58 -4.47
C ASP A 197 -34.92 11.32 -3.90
N ALA A 198 -35.86 10.83 -4.72
CA ALA A 198 -37.18 10.40 -4.24
C ALA A 198 -37.07 9.19 -3.29
N VAL A 199 -36.20 8.22 -3.58
CA VAL A 199 -35.92 7.09 -2.67
C VAL A 199 -35.34 7.59 -1.35
N LEU A 200 -34.38 8.52 -1.37
CA LEU A 200 -33.80 9.09 -0.17
C LEU A 200 -34.86 9.79 0.69
N ARG A 201 -35.70 10.65 0.08
CA ARG A 201 -36.78 11.39 0.76
C ARG A 201 -37.86 10.47 1.34
N ARG A 202 -38.10 9.31 0.71
CA ARG A 202 -39.04 8.30 1.21
C ARG A 202 -38.60 7.69 2.54
N ASN A 203 -37.29 7.72 2.84
CA ASN A 203 -36.71 7.29 4.10
C ASN A 203 -37.16 5.87 4.55
N GLU A 204 -37.09 4.90 3.63
CA GLU A 204 -37.45 3.50 3.91
C GLU A 204 -36.57 2.89 5.03
N THR A 205 -36.98 1.84 5.71
CA THR A 205 -36.06 1.12 6.62
C THR A 205 -35.16 0.20 5.80
N LEU A 206 -33.84 0.38 5.89
CA LEU A 206 -32.83 -0.40 5.16
C LEU A 206 -31.80 -0.97 6.14
N ASP A 207 -31.12 -2.06 5.76
CA ASP A 207 -29.93 -2.49 6.48
C ASP A 207 -28.81 -1.43 6.37
N PRO A 208 -27.82 -1.43 7.28
CA PRO A 208 -26.80 -0.39 7.32
C PRO A 208 -26.02 -0.20 6.01
N GLU A 209 -25.69 -1.28 5.30
CA GLU A 209 -24.91 -1.19 4.06
C GLU A 209 -25.77 -0.65 2.91
N SER A 210 -27.02 -1.09 2.79
CA SER A 210 -27.99 -0.54 1.82
C SER A 210 -28.30 0.94 2.08
N ARG A 211 -28.39 1.35 3.36
CA ARG A 211 -28.52 2.76 3.74
C ARG A 211 -27.34 3.59 3.24
N ARG A 212 -26.12 3.12 3.53
CA ARG A 212 -24.87 3.77 3.12
C ARG A 212 -24.75 3.85 1.60
N LEU A 213 -25.15 2.80 0.87
CA LEU A 213 -25.19 2.80 -0.59
C LEU A 213 -26.07 3.94 -1.12
N LEU A 214 -27.32 4.03 -0.66
CA LEU A 214 -28.26 5.08 -1.08
C LEU A 214 -27.72 6.48 -0.79
N GLU A 215 -27.17 6.70 0.40
CA GLU A 215 -26.58 8.00 0.79
C GLU A 215 -25.38 8.35 -0.09
N LYS A 216 -24.50 7.38 -0.36
CA LYS A 216 -23.31 7.57 -1.20
C LYS A 216 -23.66 7.77 -2.67
N GLU A 217 -24.65 7.07 -3.21
CA GLU A 217 -25.14 7.29 -4.58
C GLU A 217 -25.76 8.68 -4.74
N HIS A 218 -26.65 9.08 -3.84
CA HIS A 218 -27.23 10.42 -3.85
C HIS A 218 -26.16 11.51 -3.77
N LYS A 219 -25.21 11.33 -2.85
CA LYS A 219 -24.10 12.26 -2.66
C LYS A 219 -23.22 12.39 -3.90
N ASP A 220 -22.97 11.31 -4.65
CA ASP A 220 -22.23 11.37 -5.92
C ASP A 220 -22.91 12.28 -6.93
N PHE A 221 -24.24 12.19 -7.09
CA PHE A 221 -24.99 13.06 -7.99
C PHE A 221 -24.90 14.53 -7.56
N VAL A 222 -25.08 14.81 -6.26
CA VAL A 222 -24.99 16.18 -5.71
C VAL A 222 -23.60 16.76 -5.94
N ARG A 223 -22.54 15.98 -5.67
CA ARG A 223 -21.14 16.37 -5.85
C ARG A 223 -20.72 16.50 -7.30
N ASN A 224 -21.50 15.94 -8.24
CA ASN A 224 -21.34 16.16 -9.68
C ASN A 224 -22.28 17.26 -10.22
N GLY A 225 -22.82 18.10 -9.34
CA GLY A 225 -23.49 19.35 -9.71
C GLY A 225 -25.00 19.22 -9.96
N LEU A 226 -25.60 18.04 -9.73
CA LEU A 226 -27.06 17.90 -9.85
C LEU A 226 -27.82 18.52 -8.67
N GLY A 227 -27.12 18.86 -7.58
CA GLY A 227 -27.66 19.72 -6.53
C GLY A 227 -27.76 21.21 -6.92
N LEU A 228 -27.10 21.65 -8.00
CA LEU A 228 -27.21 23.01 -8.50
C LEU A 228 -28.49 23.16 -9.32
N PRO A 229 -29.21 24.30 -9.25
CA PRO A 229 -30.31 24.58 -10.18
C PRO A 229 -29.85 24.54 -11.63
N ASP A 230 -30.75 24.15 -12.54
CA ASP A 230 -30.46 24.23 -13.96
C ASP A 230 -30.16 25.68 -14.39
N GLY A 231 -29.15 25.86 -15.24
CA GLY A 231 -28.69 27.17 -15.68
C GLY A 231 -27.17 27.36 -15.72
N PRO A 232 -26.68 28.62 -15.80
CA PRO A 232 -25.29 28.93 -16.10
C PRO A 232 -24.27 28.35 -15.10
N GLN A 233 -24.59 28.31 -13.80
CA GLN A 233 -23.68 27.75 -12.78
C GLN A 233 -23.47 26.24 -12.99
N ARG A 234 -24.54 25.50 -13.28
CA ARG A 234 -24.49 24.05 -13.55
C ARG A 234 -23.74 23.78 -14.85
N LEU A 235 -23.95 24.59 -15.90
CA LEU A 235 -23.21 24.49 -17.17
C LEU A 235 -21.71 24.74 -16.98
N ARG A 236 -21.35 25.80 -16.26
CA ARG A 236 -19.96 26.10 -15.93
C ARG A 236 -19.30 24.97 -15.14
N PHE A 237 -19.99 24.43 -14.13
CA PHE A 237 -19.49 23.28 -13.38
C PHE A 237 -19.19 22.07 -14.28
N LYS A 238 -20.09 21.75 -15.23
CA LYS A 238 -19.87 20.67 -16.20
C LYS A 238 -18.65 20.92 -17.10
N GLU A 239 -18.47 22.15 -17.59
CA GLU A 239 -17.29 22.54 -18.37
C GLU A 239 -16.00 22.36 -17.58
N ILE A 240 -15.99 22.80 -16.32
CA ILE A 240 -14.84 22.65 -15.42
C ILE A 240 -14.51 21.17 -15.21
N LYS A 241 -15.50 20.32 -14.90
CA LYS A 241 -15.30 18.89 -14.70
C LYS A 241 -14.71 18.21 -15.93
N LYS A 242 -15.19 18.55 -17.13
CA LYS A 242 -14.64 18.07 -18.39
C LYS A 242 -13.18 18.49 -18.56
N ARG A 243 -12.86 19.76 -18.29
CA ARG A 243 -11.49 20.28 -18.42
C ARG A 243 -10.54 19.64 -17.40
N LEU A 244 -10.98 19.46 -16.15
CA LEU A 244 -10.19 18.79 -15.11
C LEU A 244 -9.85 17.34 -15.49
N SER A 245 -10.78 16.60 -16.10
CA SER A 245 -10.52 15.25 -16.61
C SER A 245 -9.42 15.27 -17.68
N GLN A 246 -9.53 16.16 -18.67
CA GLN A 246 -8.52 16.32 -19.73
C GLN A 246 -7.14 16.68 -19.17
N LEU A 247 -7.08 17.64 -18.24
CA LEU A 247 -5.84 18.05 -17.58
C LEU A 247 -5.20 16.88 -16.84
N SER A 248 -5.99 16.05 -16.15
CA SER A 248 -5.49 14.89 -15.43
C SER A 248 -4.88 13.85 -16.36
N ILE A 249 -5.56 13.54 -17.47
CA ILE A 249 -5.06 12.60 -18.48
C ILE A 249 -3.74 13.10 -19.07
N GLU A 250 -3.68 14.38 -19.48
CA GLU A 250 -2.47 14.97 -20.06
C GLU A 250 -1.30 14.99 -19.07
N PHE A 251 -1.56 15.40 -17.82
CA PHE A 251 -0.55 15.43 -16.77
C PHE A 251 0.05 14.05 -16.49
N GLN A 252 -0.81 13.02 -16.35
CA GLN A 252 -0.37 11.64 -16.10
C GLN A 252 0.35 11.04 -17.30
N LYS A 253 -0.12 11.32 -18.51
CA LYS A 253 0.56 10.91 -19.74
C LYS A 253 1.99 11.45 -19.78
N ASN A 254 2.17 12.75 -19.49
CA ASN A 254 3.49 13.37 -19.45
C ASN A 254 4.42 12.73 -18.40
N LEU A 255 3.89 12.30 -17.25
CA LEU A 255 4.66 11.55 -16.24
C LEU A 255 5.05 10.15 -16.71
N ASN A 256 4.11 9.43 -17.32
CA ASN A 256 4.30 8.06 -17.76
C ASN A 256 5.27 7.95 -18.94
N GLU A 257 5.15 8.87 -19.91
CA GLU A 257 5.98 8.93 -21.11
C GLU A 257 7.33 9.64 -20.89
N GLU A 258 7.57 10.19 -19.70
CA GLU A 258 8.85 10.79 -19.31
C GLU A 258 9.99 9.80 -19.58
N ASN A 259 10.93 10.21 -20.44
CA ASN A 259 12.05 9.37 -20.88
C ASN A 259 13.40 10.12 -20.88
N GLY A 260 13.47 11.23 -20.16
CA GLY A 260 14.62 12.08 -19.98
C GLY A 260 15.77 11.38 -19.26
N GLY A 261 16.90 12.09 -19.19
CA GLY A 261 18.10 11.58 -18.54
C GLY A 261 19.31 12.47 -18.80
N ILE A 262 20.36 12.25 -18.02
CA ILE A 262 21.61 13.00 -18.09
C ILE A 262 22.75 12.06 -18.51
N TRP A 263 23.67 12.57 -19.33
CA TRP A 263 24.87 11.85 -19.73
C TRP A 263 26.05 12.18 -18.82
N PHE A 264 26.57 11.17 -18.13
CA PHE A 264 27.72 11.29 -17.25
C PHE A 264 28.90 10.46 -17.77
N THR A 265 30.12 10.92 -17.54
CA THR A 265 31.29 10.04 -17.71
C THR A 265 31.35 9.02 -16.55
N PRO A 266 32.02 7.88 -16.71
CA PRO A 266 32.20 6.90 -15.63
C PRO A 266 32.82 7.52 -14.37
N GLU A 267 33.72 8.49 -14.52
CA GLU A 267 34.36 9.19 -13.40
C GLU A 267 33.35 10.04 -12.60
N GLN A 268 32.37 10.65 -13.26
CA GLN A 268 31.30 11.40 -12.60
C GLN A 268 30.33 10.49 -11.84
N LEU A 269 30.27 9.20 -12.19
CA LEU A 269 29.46 8.19 -11.52
C LEU A 269 30.29 7.33 -10.54
N ASP A 270 31.46 7.82 -10.12
CA ASP A 270 32.26 7.15 -9.10
C ASP A 270 31.43 6.85 -7.84
N GLY A 271 31.59 5.64 -7.31
CA GLY A 271 30.82 5.11 -6.18
C GLY A 271 29.53 4.37 -6.56
N VAL A 272 28.91 4.65 -7.72
CA VAL A 272 27.69 3.96 -8.15
C VAL A 272 27.98 2.47 -8.39
N PRO A 273 27.14 1.53 -7.87
CA PRO A 273 27.38 0.09 -8.02
C PRO A 273 27.51 -0.36 -9.49
N LYS A 274 28.43 -1.29 -9.75
CA LYS A 274 28.76 -1.75 -11.11
C LYS A 274 27.57 -2.37 -11.85
N ASP A 275 26.74 -3.12 -11.14
CA ASP A 275 25.52 -3.74 -11.65
C ASP A 275 24.51 -2.69 -12.14
N VAL A 276 24.43 -1.53 -11.46
CA VAL A 276 23.64 -0.38 -11.94
C VAL A 276 24.27 0.20 -13.20
N LEU A 277 25.57 0.46 -13.19
CA LEU A 277 26.29 1.05 -14.33
C LEU A 277 26.23 0.20 -15.60
N GLU A 278 26.29 -1.12 -15.47
CA GLU A 278 26.19 -2.08 -16.58
C GLU A 278 24.80 -2.08 -17.23
N GLY A 279 23.75 -1.72 -16.47
CA GLY A 279 22.39 -1.56 -16.97
C GLY A 279 22.15 -0.24 -17.73
N LEU A 280 23.02 0.76 -17.58
CA LEU A 280 22.84 2.07 -18.20
C LEU A 280 23.15 2.05 -19.71
N LYS A 281 22.40 2.85 -20.48
CA LYS A 281 22.63 3.00 -21.91
C LYS A 281 23.99 3.68 -22.16
N LYS A 282 24.82 3.05 -22.99
CA LYS A 282 26.11 3.61 -23.43
C LYS A 282 25.91 4.66 -24.53
N GLY A 283 26.69 5.73 -24.45
CA GLY A 283 26.60 6.86 -25.37
C GLY A 283 27.35 6.62 -26.67
N GLU A 284 26.83 7.20 -27.73
CA GLU A 284 27.39 7.20 -29.08
C GLU A 284 27.55 8.65 -29.56
N GLY A 285 28.35 8.88 -30.60
CA GLY A 285 28.56 10.21 -31.16
C GLY A 285 29.15 11.20 -30.14
N GLU A 286 28.46 12.33 -29.92
CA GLU A 286 28.87 13.35 -28.95
C GLU A 286 28.89 12.87 -27.48
N ASN A 287 28.20 11.76 -27.19
CA ASN A 287 28.15 11.13 -25.87
C ASN A 287 29.05 9.88 -25.78
N ALA A 288 29.91 9.65 -26.77
CA ALA A 288 30.84 8.52 -26.76
C ALA A 288 31.65 8.50 -25.45
N GLY A 289 31.66 7.34 -24.79
CA GLY A 289 32.33 7.15 -23.49
C GLY A 289 31.49 7.56 -22.27
N LYS A 290 30.26 8.06 -22.44
CA LYS A 290 29.33 8.38 -21.34
C LYS A 290 28.26 7.30 -21.14
N LEU A 291 27.64 7.32 -19.97
CA LEU A 291 26.49 6.51 -19.59
C LEU A 291 25.27 7.43 -19.39
N ARG A 292 24.11 7.01 -19.89
CA ARG A 292 22.85 7.76 -19.73
C ARG A 292 22.16 7.30 -18.46
N LEU A 293 22.09 8.20 -17.48
CA LEU A 293 21.27 8.03 -16.30
C LEU A 293 19.83 8.45 -16.60
N SER A 294 18.86 7.55 -16.46
CA SER A 294 17.44 7.92 -16.54
C SER A 294 16.92 8.45 -15.19
N PHE A 295 15.75 9.10 -15.20
CA PHE A 295 15.06 9.49 -13.96
C PHE A 295 14.16 8.39 -13.38
N LYS A 296 14.25 7.16 -13.89
CA LYS A 296 13.53 6.00 -13.34
C LYS A 296 14.19 5.53 -12.05
N TYR A 297 13.39 5.02 -11.12
CA TYR A 297 13.84 4.69 -9.75
C TYR A 297 15.05 3.73 -9.67
N PRO A 298 15.17 2.70 -10.53
CA PRO A 298 16.34 1.82 -10.52
C PRO A 298 17.67 2.51 -10.84
N ASP A 299 17.63 3.64 -11.57
CA ASP A 299 18.82 4.41 -11.94
C ASP A 299 19.02 5.59 -10.95
N LEU A 300 17.94 6.32 -10.70
CA LEU A 300 17.90 7.54 -9.90
C LEU A 300 18.33 7.30 -8.45
N PHE A 301 17.69 6.36 -7.75
CA PHE A 301 17.93 6.20 -6.32
C PHE A 301 19.32 5.65 -5.99
N PRO A 302 19.85 4.63 -6.70
CA PRO A 302 21.23 4.23 -6.49
C PRO A 302 22.22 5.36 -6.76
N THR A 303 22.02 6.14 -7.81
CA THR A 303 22.92 7.27 -8.10
C THR A 303 22.89 8.32 -6.99
N MET A 304 21.71 8.70 -6.51
CA MET A 304 21.57 9.63 -5.38
C MET A 304 22.13 9.09 -4.05
N LYS A 305 22.15 7.75 -3.87
CA LYS A 305 22.70 7.10 -2.67
C LYS A 305 24.22 6.94 -2.74
N TYR A 306 24.79 6.65 -3.91
CA TYR A 306 26.16 6.14 -4.04
C TYR A 306 27.13 7.03 -4.81
N ALA A 307 26.66 7.96 -5.66
CA ALA A 307 27.57 8.84 -6.39
C ALA A 307 28.36 9.72 -5.41
N ASN A 308 29.68 9.59 -5.44
CA ASN A 308 30.58 10.29 -4.51
C ASN A 308 30.64 11.79 -4.80
N ASP A 309 30.58 12.20 -6.08
CA ASP A 309 30.65 13.61 -6.46
C ASP A 309 29.34 14.36 -6.11
N PRO A 310 29.37 15.35 -5.20
CA PRO A 310 28.18 16.14 -4.89
C PRO A 310 27.62 16.90 -6.09
N ASP A 311 28.46 17.28 -7.06
CA ASP A 311 28.01 17.98 -8.27
C ASP A 311 27.15 17.07 -9.16
N THR A 312 27.49 15.78 -9.26
CA THR A 312 26.65 14.77 -9.92
C THR A 312 25.30 14.67 -9.22
N ARG A 313 25.27 14.49 -7.90
CA ARG A 313 24.01 14.38 -7.14
C ARG A 313 23.14 15.64 -7.28
N LYS A 314 23.76 16.83 -7.27
CA LYS A 314 23.09 18.11 -7.49
C LYS A 314 22.44 18.19 -8.86
N GLN A 315 23.18 17.87 -9.94
CA GLN A 315 22.64 17.88 -11.31
C GLN A 315 21.47 16.92 -11.45
N VAL A 316 21.59 15.71 -10.90
CA VAL A 316 20.53 14.69 -10.93
C VAL A 316 19.28 15.17 -10.20
N MET A 317 19.43 15.73 -8.99
CA MET A 317 18.30 16.25 -8.21
C MET A 317 17.56 17.36 -8.96
N ILE A 318 18.28 18.38 -9.43
CA ILE A 318 17.69 19.54 -10.11
C ILE A 318 16.99 19.11 -11.40
N ALA A 319 17.61 18.24 -12.19
CA ALA A 319 17.01 17.77 -13.43
C ALA A 319 15.78 16.87 -13.18
N ASN A 320 15.80 16.05 -12.13
CA ASN A 320 14.64 15.25 -11.75
C ASN A 320 13.45 16.12 -11.28
N GLU A 321 13.70 17.20 -10.55
CA GLU A 321 12.67 18.19 -10.17
C GLU A 321 12.12 18.98 -11.38
N ASN A 322 12.79 18.91 -12.54
CA ASN A 322 12.44 19.61 -13.77
C ASN A 322 12.08 18.68 -14.95
N LYS A 323 11.89 17.38 -14.70
CA LYS A 323 11.74 16.38 -15.77
C LYS A 323 10.42 16.48 -16.55
N CYS A 324 9.43 17.19 -16.01
CA CYS A 324 8.09 17.34 -16.61
C CYS A 324 7.60 18.80 -16.58
N ASN A 325 8.44 19.78 -16.94
CA ASN A 325 8.04 21.21 -16.86
C ASN A 325 6.82 21.58 -17.70
N GLN A 326 6.48 20.80 -18.73
CA GLN A 326 5.22 20.92 -19.47
C GLN A 326 3.97 20.74 -18.58
N ASN A 327 4.09 20.08 -17.43
CA ASN A 327 3.01 19.91 -16.47
C ASN A 327 2.75 21.14 -15.59
N VAL A 328 3.68 22.10 -15.50
CA VAL A 328 3.52 23.31 -14.68
C VAL A 328 2.25 24.11 -15.05
N PRO A 329 2.00 24.46 -16.33
CA PRO A 329 0.77 25.16 -16.69
C PRO A 329 -0.49 24.31 -16.50
N LEU A 330 -0.42 22.99 -16.74
CA LEU A 330 -1.55 22.07 -16.55
C LEU A 330 -1.95 22.00 -15.07
N PHE A 331 -0.94 21.91 -14.19
CA PHE A 331 -1.12 21.90 -12.74
C PHE A 331 -1.80 23.19 -12.28
N ARG A 332 -1.28 24.36 -12.69
CA ARG A 332 -1.86 25.66 -12.33
C ARG A 332 -3.34 25.75 -12.73
N GLU A 333 -3.67 25.39 -13.95
CA GLU A 333 -5.06 25.41 -14.42
C GLU A 333 -5.95 24.48 -13.60
N ALA A 334 -5.47 23.26 -13.30
CA ALA A 334 -6.23 22.28 -12.53
C ALA A 334 -6.56 22.77 -11.11
N ILE A 335 -5.61 23.38 -10.39
CA ILE A 335 -5.85 23.84 -9.01
C ILE A 335 -6.84 25.02 -8.98
N VAL A 336 -6.73 25.97 -9.90
CA VAL A 336 -7.68 27.09 -10.01
C VAL A 336 -9.09 26.56 -10.30
N LEU A 337 -9.23 25.68 -11.30
CA LEU A 337 -10.52 25.09 -11.67
C LEU A 337 -11.15 24.26 -10.54
N ARG A 338 -10.35 23.58 -9.72
CA ARG A 338 -10.82 22.84 -8.54
C ARG A 338 -11.48 23.76 -7.51
N ASP A 339 -10.83 24.88 -7.18
CA ASP A 339 -11.40 25.86 -6.25
C ASP A 339 -12.70 26.48 -6.82
N GLU A 340 -12.73 26.83 -8.11
CA GLU A 340 -13.94 27.33 -8.78
C GLU A 340 -15.10 26.32 -8.67
N ALA A 341 -14.84 25.05 -9.00
CA ALA A 341 -15.83 23.99 -8.93
C ALA A 341 -16.39 23.79 -7.51
N ALA A 342 -15.52 23.80 -6.49
CA ALA A 342 -15.93 23.65 -5.10
C ALA A 342 -16.82 24.81 -4.64
N ARG A 343 -16.48 26.06 -5.00
CA ARG A 343 -17.27 27.25 -4.67
C ARG A 343 -18.61 27.29 -5.41
N LEU A 344 -18.69 26.80 -6.64
CA LEU A 344 -19.96 26.63 -7.34
C LEU A 344 -20.91 25.73 -6.54
N LEU A 345 -20.38 24.64 -5.99
CA LEU A 345 -21.08 23.72 -5.08
C LEU A 345 -21.27 24.24 -3.64
N LYS A 346 -20.92 25.51 -3.38
CA LYS A 346 -21.06 26.19 -2.08
C LYS A 346 -20.11 25.71 -0.98
N TYR A 347 -19.05 25.00 -1.33
CA TYR A 347 -17.94 24.77 -0.40
C TYR A 347 -17.03 25.99 -0.35
N PRO A 348 -16.36 26.27 0.79
CA PRO A 348 -15.45 27.40 0.91
C PRO A 348 -14.20 27.25 0.02
N ASN A 349 -13.78 26.03 -0.28
CA ASN A 349 -12.63 25.69 -1.11
C ASN A 349 -12.65 24.20 -1.47
N HIS A 350 -11.67 23.76 -2.26
CA HIS A 350 -11.58 22.36 -2.71
C HIS A 350 -11.29 21.38 -1.58
N ALA A 351 -10.48 21.76 -0.59
CA ALA A 351 -10.17 20.90 0.56
C ALA A 351 -11.42 20.53 1.35
N ALA A 352 -12.28 21.50 1.68
CA ALA A 352 -13.55 21.26 2.35
C ALA A 352 -14.46 20.30 1.54
N PHE A 353 -14.51 20.47 0.22
CA PHE A 353 -15.25 19.56 -0.66
C PHE A 353 -14.69 18.12 -0.62
N ARG A 354 -13.37 17.93 -0.60
CA ARG A 354 -12.76 16.59 -0.63
C ARG A 354 -12.79 15.89 0.72
N ILE A 355 -12.60 16.62 1.82
CA ILE A 355 -12.40 16.06 3.15
C ILE A 355 -13.71 15.67 3.85
N GLU A 356 -14.85 16.25 3.45
CA GLU A 356 -16.17 15.94 4.03
C GLU A 356 -16.49 14.43 4.05
N ASP A 357 -16.05 13.70 3.02
CA ASP A 357 -16.29 12.26 2.88
C ASP A 357 -15.21 11.35 3.50
N LYS A 358 -14.16 11.95 4.07
CA LYS A 358 -13.00 11.25 4.65
C LYS A 358 -13.18 11.01 6.14
N MET A 359 -12.23 10.34 6.81
CA MET A 359 -12.27 10.20 8.28
C MET A 359 -12.11 11.54 8.98
N ALA A 360 -11.25 12.43 8.46
CA ALA A 360 -10.96 13.71 9.09
C ALA A 360 -12.16 14.69 9.12
N LYS A 361 -13.13 14.53 8.21
CA LYS A 361 -14.36 15.33 8.01
C LYS A 361 -14.19 16.82 7.68
N THR A 362 -13.16 17.49 8.20
CA THR A 362 -12.94 18.93 8.02
C THR A 362 -11.47 19.26 7.73
N PRO A 363 -11.18 20.31 6.94
CA PRO A 363 -9.81 20.83 6.76
C PRO A 363 -9.15 21.17 8.10
N GLU A 364 -9.89 21.74 9.05
CA GLU A 364 -9.38 22.14 10.36
C GLU A 364 -8.82 20.95 11.16
N THR A 365 -9.47 19.77 11.07
CA THR A 365 -8.95 18.53 11.67
C THR A 365 -7.58 18.17 11.08
N VAL A 366 -7.44 18.29 9.76
CA VAL A 366 -6.21 17.96 9.02
C VAL A 366 -5.10 18.95 9.36
N ASP A 367 -5.39 20.24 9.35
CA ASP A 367 -4.43 21.30 9.67
C ASP A 367 -3.91 21.19 11.10
N LYS A 368 -4.80 20.91 12.06
CA LYS A 368 -4.40 20.67 13.45
C LYS A 368 -3.49 19.44 13.55
N PHE A 369 -3.83 18.36 12.84
CA PHE A 369 -3.04 17.14 12.81
C PHE A 369 -1.64 17.35 12.22
N LEU A 370 -1.55 17.94 11.03
CA LEU A 370 -0.28 18.22 10.35
C LEU A 370 0.56 19.26 11.14
N GLY A 371 -0.10 20.25 11.74
CA GLY A 371 0.54 21.27 12.58
C GLY A 371 1.13 20.73 13.88
N ASP A 372 0.41 19.85 14.59
CA ASP A 372 0.92 19.17 15.79
C ASP A 372 2.11 18.28 15.45
N LEU A 373 2.01 17.47 14.39
CA LEU A 373 3.12 16.64 13.89
C LEU A 373 4.34 17.49 13.53
N ARG A 374 4.15 18.57 12.75
CA ARG A 374 5.26 19.47 12.39
C ARG A 374 5.94 20.04 13.63
N THR A 375 5.16 20.49 14.61
CA THR A 375 5.69 21.07 15.86
C THR A 375 6.57 20.08 16.60
N ARG A 376 6.12 18.82 16.75
CA ARG A 376 6.85 17.78 17.48
C ARG A 376 8.09 17.29 16.75
N LEU A 377 8.04 17.20 15.41
CA LEU A 377 9.14 16.67 14.61
C LEU A 377 10.23 17.69 14.28
N THR A 378 9.92 19.00 14.35
CA THR A 378 10.84 20.09 13.95
C THR A 378 12.20 20.01 14.65
N ASP A 379 12.21 19.76 15.96
CA ASP A 379 13.47 19.71 16.72
C ASP A 379 14.23 18.39 16.51
N GLY A 380 13.52 17.29 16.27
CA GLY A 380 14.12 16.03 15.84
C GLY A 380 14.83 16.17 14.49
N GLY A 381 14.14 16.76 13.51
CA GLY A 381 14.69 17.03 12.18
C GLY A 381 15.92 17.93 12.22
N LYS A 382 15.94 18.97 13.07
CA LYS A 382 17.14 19.80 13.31
C LYS A 382 18.33 18.97 13.76
N LYS A 383 18.13 18.10 14.75
CA LYS A 383 19.19 17.25 15.29
C LYS A 383 19.71 16.27 14.25
N GLU A 384 18.81 15.65 13.49
CA GLU A 384 19.16 14.72 12.41
C GLU A 384 19.93 15.43 11.29
N THR A 385 19.44 16.58 10.78
CA THR A 385 20.15 17.36 9.75
C THR A 385 21.52 17.83 10.26
N GLN A 386 21.62 18.27 11.51
CA GLN A 386 22.89 18.69 12.10
C GLN A 386 23.88 17.52 12.17
N LYS A 387 23.43 16.32 12.58
CA LYS A 387 24.25 15.11 12.62
C LYS A 387 24.75 14.71 11.23
N LEU A 388 23.88 14.79 10.22
CA LEU A 388 24.23 14.48 8.84
C LEU A 388 25.18 15.54 8.23
N LEU A 389 25.03 16.80 8.62
CA LEU A 389 25.95 17.89 8.26
C LEU A 389 27.34 17.68 8.89
N GLU A 390 27.42 17.25 10.15
CA GLU A 390 28.69 16.88 10.79
C GLU A 390 29.38 15.75 10.03
N LEU A 391 28.63 14.72 9.63
CA LEU A 391 29.16 13.63 8.81
C LEU A 391 29.68 14.16 7.46
N LYS A 392 28.92 15.02 6.77
CA LYS A 392 29.34 15.69 5.54
C LYS A 392 30.65 16.46 5.72
N ASN A 393 30.71 17.36 6.69
CA ASN A 393 31.88 18.18 6.96
C ASN A 393 33.13 17.34 7.31
N ALA A 394 32.93 16.17 7.92
CA ALA A 394 34.03 15.27 8.26
C ALA A 394 34.55 14.43 7.07
N THR A 395 33.73 14.21 6.03
CA THR A 395 34.06 13.25 4.96
C THR A 395 34.21 13.85 3.58
N ASP A 396 33.64 15.03 3.32
CA ASP A 396 33.63 15.66 2.00
C ASP A 396 34.53 16.91 1.99
N PRO A 397 35.64 16.90 1.23
CA PRO A 397 36.52 18.06 1.13
C PRO A 397 35.88 19.26 0.43
N LYS A 398 34.76 19.08 -0.29
CA LYS A 398 33.98 20.15 -0.91
C LYS A 398 32.89 20.71 0.01
N ALA A 399 32.80 20.25 1.27
CA ALA A 399 31.78 20.72 2.21
C ALA A 399 31.91 22.23 2.49
N ASP A 400 30.77 22.93 2.43
CA ASP A 400 30.64 24.39 2.58
C ASP A 400 29.89 24.79 3.85
N GLY A 401 29.70 23.86 4.78
CA GLY A 401 28.94 24.06 6.01
C GLY A 401 27.42 24.07 5.84
N ARG A 402 26.90 23.71 4.65
CA ARG A 402 25.45 23.58 4.38
C ARG A 402 25.07 22.14 4.08
N TYR A 403 23.81 21.79 4.35
CA TYR A 403 23.26 20.47 4.06
C TYR A 403 22.16 20.57 3.01
N TYR A 404 22.43 20.03 1.82
CA TYR A 404 21.55 20.20 0.68
C TYR A 404 20.60 19.01 0.45
N LEU A 405 19.52 19.24 -0.28
CA LEU A 405 18.57 18.20 -0.69
C LEU A 405 19.24 17.00 -1.41
N TRP A 406 20.28 17.26 -2.22
CA TRP A 406 21.03 16.23 -2.95
C TRP A 406 22.06 15.48 -2.10
N ASP A 407 22.27 15.91 -0.86
CA ASP A 407 23.16 15.25 0.10
C ASP A 407 22.42 14.17 0.89
N HIS A 408 21.10 14.31 1.07
CA HIS A 408 20.34 13.52 2.04
C HIS A 408 20.50 12.01 1.89
N ARG A 409 20.19 11.45 0.72
CA ARG A 409 20.25 10.00 0.49
C ARG A 409 21.67 9.42 0.59
N TYR A 410 22.69 10.23 0.29
CA TYR A 410 24.08 9.80 0.35
C TYR A 410 24.56 9.70 1.80
N TYR A 411 24.32 10.73 2.60
CA TYR A 411 24.75 10.75 4.00
C TYR A 411 23.88 9.90 4.92
N ASP A 412 22.59 9.76 4.63
CA ASP A 412 21.72 8.78 5.29
C ASP A 412 22.31 7.37 5.17
N ARG A 413 22.63 6.93 3.94
CA ARG A 413 23.32 5.66 3.69
C ARG A 413 24.65 5.57 4.45
N LEU A 414 25.53 6.57 4.32
CA LEU A 414 26.84 6.53 4.97
C LEU A 414 26.73 6.45 6.50
N MET A 415 25.74 7.11 7.08
CA MET A 415 25.48 7.06 8.52
C MET A 415 25.02 5.66 8.94
N LEU A 416 24.09 5.05 8.19
CA LEU A 416 23.65 3.66 8.44
C LEU A 416 24.82 2.66 8.32
N GLU A 417 25.68 2.82 7.32
CA GLU A 417 26.85 1.96 7.13
C GLU A 417 27.90 2.15 8.25
N LYS A 418 28.23 3.40 8.60
CA LYS A 418 29.31 3.71 9.55
C LYS A 418 28.90 3.59 11.01
N ASP A 419 27.75 4.16 11.37
CA ASP A 419 27.34 4.31 12.76
C ASP A 419 26.51 3.10 13.24
N TYR A 420 25.89 2.36 12.31
CA TYR A 420 25.01 1.23 12.62
C TYR A 420 25.47 -0.11 12.03
N SER A 421 26.61 -0.14 11.32
CA SER A 421 27.17 -1.36 10.71
C SER A 421 26.15 -2.13 9.85
N LEU A 422 25.25 -1.39 9.18
CA LEU A 422 24.13 -1.96 8.45
C LEU A 422 24.47 -2.14 6.96
N ASP A 423 24.78 -3.37 6.56
CA ASP A 423 24.93 -3.75 5.14
C ASP A 423 23.63 -4.40 4.65
N GLN A 424 22.81 -3.61 3.94
CA GLN A 424 21.55 -4.07 3.35
C GLN A 424 21.74 -5.18 2.32
N GLN A 425 22.88 -5.22 1.61
CA GLN A 425 23.14 -6.29 0.65
C GLN A 425 23.45 -7.60 1.38
N HIS A 426 24.15 -7.53 2.51
CA HIS A 426 24.40 -8.68 3.35
C HIS A 426 23.10 -9.20 4.01
N ILE A 427 22.27 -8.30 4.55
CA ILE A 427 20.98 -8.66 5.17
C ILE A 427 20.07 -9.37 4.16
N ALA A 428 20.06 -8.93 2.90
CA ALA A 428 19.26 -9.53 1.84
C ALA A 428 19.58 -11.01 1.58
N GLU A 429 20.77 -11.51 1.95
CA GLU A 429 21.11 -12.93 1.84
C GLU A 429 20.17 -13.86 2.63
N TRP A 430 19.49 -13.32 3.65
CA TRP A 430 18.48 -14.01 4.45
C TRP A 430 17.04 -13.81 3.99
N PHE A 431 16.77 -13.00 2.97
CA PHE A 431 15.42 -12.81 2.44
C PHE A 431 15.29 -13.22 0.96
N PRO A 432 15.52 -14.50 0.61
CA PRO A 432 15.10 -15.03 -0.68
C PRO A 432 13.59 -14.84 -0.86
N LEU A 433 13.19 -14.31 -2.01
CA LEU A 433 11.79 -13.93 -2.28
C LEU A 433 10.79 -15.03 -1.95
N GLN A 434 11.01 -16.26 -2.44
CA GLN A 434 10.04 -17.36 -2.28
C GLN A 434 9.87 -17.79 -0.83
N THR A 435 10.97 -17.94 -0.08
CA THR A 435 10.87 -18.33 1.35
C THR A 435 10.31 -17.21 2.21
N THR A 436 10.50 -15.95 1.79
CA THR A 436 9.91 -14.78 2.44
C THR A 436 8.39 -14.77 2.23
N ILE A 437 7.91 -15.00 1.00
CA ILE A 437 6.47 -15.13 0.70
C ILE A 437 5.86 -16.26 1.52
N GLU A 438 6.46 -17.45 1.55
CA GLU A 438 5.97 -18.57 2.36
C GLU A 438 5.84 -18.19 3.84
N GLY A 439 6.81 -17.45 4.39
CA GLY A 439 6.78 -16.96 5.76
C GLY A 439 5.65 -15.96 6.00
N MET A 440 5.42 -15.05 5.07
CA MET A 440 4.34 -14.06 5.14
C MET A 440 2.95 -14.71 5.04
N LEU A 441 2.77 -15.66 4.12
CA LEU A 441 1.52 -16.40 3.99
C LEU A 441 1.21 -17.18 5.28
N LYS A 442 2.20 -17.85 5.89
CA LYS A 442 2.05 -18.50 7.21
C LYS A 442 1.52 -17.57 8.30
N ILE A 443 1.98 -16.32 8.32
CA ILE A 443 1.48 -15.33 9.29
C ILE A 443 -0.02 -15.10 9.08
N PHE A 444 -0.47 -14.95 7.84
CA PHE A 444 -1.90 -14.79 7.52
C PHE A 444 -2.72 -16.05 7.77
N GLU A 445 -2.18 -17.24 7.51
CA GLU A 445 -2.82 -18.51 7.86
C GLU A 445 -3.11 -18.56 9.37
N GLU A 446 -2.11 -18.23 10.18
CA GLU A 446 -2.23 -18.27 11.64
C GLU A 446 -3.14 -17.15 12.19
N LEU A 447 -2.93 -15.90 11.78
CA LEU A 447 -3.65 -14.74 12.30
C LEU A 447 -5.08 -14.63 11.78
N PHE A 448 -5.32 -14.97 10.52
CA PHE A 448 -6.61 -14.75 9.86
C PHE A 448 -7.37 -16.02 9.55
N GLY A 449 -6.76 -17.20 9.65
CA GLY A 449 -7.46 -18.47 9.46
C GLY A 449 -7.69 -18.75 8.01
N LEU A 450 -6.60 -18.64 7.28
CA LEU A 450 -6.54 -18.84 5.85
C LEU A 450 -5.69 -20.07 5.54
N GLU A 451 -5.84 -20.58 4.32
CA GLU A 451 -4.99 -21.60 3.72
C GLU A 451 -4.73 -21.18 2.28
N PHE A 452 -3.46 -21.13 1.88
CA PHE A 452 -3.05 -20.71 0.53
C PHE A 452 -2.57 -21.91 -0.28
N VAL A 453 -3.32 -22.26 -1.33
CA VAL A 453 -2.99 -23.39 -2.21
C VAL A 453 -2.49 -22.86 -3.55
N GLU A 454 -1.19 -22.97 -3.80
CA GLU A 454 -0.59 -22.56 -5.08
C GLU A 454 -1.13 -23.42 -6.24
N VAL A 455 -1.54 -22.75 -7.32
CA VAL A 455 -2.12 -23.37 -8.51
C VAL A 455 -1.10 -23.35 -9.66
N THR A 456 -0.53 -24.53 -9.94
CA THR A 456 0.51 -24.71 -10.95
C THR A 456 0.20 -25.89 -11.88
N GLY A 457 0.99 -26.06 -12.96
CA GLY A 457 0.94 -27.24 -13.81
C GLY A 457 -0.46 -27.63 -14.31
N GLU A 458 -0.80 -28.91 -14.17
CA GLU A 458 -2.10 -29.47 -14.58
C GLU A 458 -3.26 -28.94 -13.75
N ASP A 459 -3.05 -28.64 -12.47
CA ASP A 459 -4.08 -28.05 -11.60
C ASP A 459 -4.56 -26.70 -12.15
N ARG A 460 -3.62 -25.90 -12.66
CA ARG A 460 -3.94 -24.62 -13.32
C ARG A 460 -4.82 -24.81 -14.54
N ALA A 461 -4.55 -25.81 -15.37
CA ALA A 461 -5.39 -26.13 -16.52
C ALA A 461 -6.77 -26.67 -16.11
N SER A 462 -6.84 -27.42 -15.00
CA SER A 462 -8.08 -28.04 -14.50
C SER A 462 -9.11 -27.03 -13.99
N ILE A 463 -8.67 -25.90 -13.44
CA ILE A 463 -9.56 -24.85 -12.94
C ILE A 463 -9.81 -23.74 -13.98
N ALA A 464 -9.01 -23.69 -15.05
CA ALA A 464 -9.18 -22.71 -16.11
C ALA A 464 -10.47 -22.99 -16.90
N PRO A 465 -11.37 -22.02 -17.06
CA PRO A 465 -12.63 -22.24 -17.78
C PRO A 465 -12.42 -22.56 -19.27
N THR A 466 -11.26 -22.20 -19.84
CA THR A 466 -10.87 -22.51 -21.22
C THR A 466 -10.17 -23.86 -21.37
N GLY A 467 -9.89 -24.56 -20.25
CA GLY A 467 -9.04 -25.75 -20.21
C GLY A 467 -7.54 -25.49 -20.42
N LYS A 468 -7.12 -24.22 -20.55
CA LYS A 468 -5.72 -23.83 -20.74
C LYS A 468 -5.24 -23.01 -19.54
N GLY A 469 -4.31 -23.56 -18.76
CA GLY A 469 -3.81 -22.89 -17.55
C GLY A 469 -3.14 -21.54 -17.81
N ASN A 470 -2.60 -21.30 -19.00
CA ASN A 470 -2.00 -20.01 -19.34
C ASN A 470 -3.04 -18.91 -19.62
N ASP A 471 -4.31 -19.27 -19.86
CA ASP A 471 -5.36 -18.30 -20.12
C ASP A 471 -5.84 -17.61 -18.83
N ILE A 472 -5.44 -18.08 -17.66
CA ILE A 472 -5.84 -17.48 -16.37
C ILE A 472 -4.71 -16.65 -15.74
N VAL A 473 -3.65 -16.37 -16.49
CA VAL A 473 -2.55 -15.47 -16.13
C VAL A 473 -2.17 -14.61 -17.34
N TRP A 474 -1.70 -13.38 -17.10
CA TRP A 474 -1.26 -12.46 -18.17
C TRP A 474 0.24 -12.60 -18.51
N HIS A 475 1.00 -13.32 -17.69
CA HIS A 475 2.44 -13.54 -17.88
C HIS A 475 2.89 -14.85 -17.21
N GLU A 476 3.92 -15.50 -17.74
CA GLU A 476 4.40 -16.83 -17.29
C GLU A 476 5.02 -16.86 -15.88
N ASP A 477 5.44 -15.68 -15.41
CA ASP A 477 6.01 -15.47 -14.08
C ASP A 477 4.95 -15.25 -12.99
N VAL A 478 3.67 -15.13 -13.36
CA VAL A 478 2.59 -14.90 -12.40
C VAL A 478 2.30 -16.17 -11.61
N GLN A 479 2.38 -16.04 -10.29
CA GLN A 479 1.94 -17.07 -9.35
C GLN A 479 0.45 -16.87 -9.04
N VAL A 480 -0.25 -17.97 -8.81
CA VAL A 480 -1.70 -17.96 -8.53
C VAL A 480 -1.95 -18.85 -7.33
N PHE A 481 -2.70 -18.36 -6.35
CA PHE A 481 -3.13 -19.11 -5.19
C PHE A 481 -4.66 -19.14 -5.13
N SER A 482 -5.23 -20.32 -4.88
CA SER A 482 -6.60 -20.43 -4.39
C SER A 482 -6.57 -20.31 -2.87
N VAL A 483 -7.37 -19.40 -2.33
CA VAL A 483 -7.37 -19.07 -0.90
C VAL A 483 -8.62 -19.64 -0.26
N TRP A 484 -8.46 -20.28 0.89
CA TRP A 484 -9.51 -20.94 1.64
C TRP A 484 -9.48 -20.47 3.08
N ASN A 485 -10.61 -20.57 3.76
CA ASN A 485 -10.65 -20.57 5.21
C ASN A 485 -10.00 -21.86 5.72
N ASP A 486 -9.37 -21.80 6.89
CA ASP A 486 -8.95 -23.01 7.61
C ASP A 486 -10.16 -23.79 8.15
N GLU A 487 -9.92 -24.95 8.76
CA GLU A 487 -10.98 -25.76 9.39
C GLU A 487 -11.74 -25.00 10.48
N GLY A 488 -11.05 -24.14 11.25
CA GLY A 488 -11.67 -23.32 12.30
C GLY A 488 -12.60 -22.24 11.76
N GLU A 489 -12.36 -21.76 10.54
CA GLU A 489 -13.18 -20.79 9.81
C GLU A 489 -14.15 -21.45 8.80
N GLY A 490 -14.33 -22.78 8.89
CA GLY A 490 -15.34 -23.53 8.15
C GLY A 490 -14.94 -23.98 6.73
N SER A 491 -13.65 -23.93 6.39
CA SER A 491 -13.08 -24.45 5.13
C SER A 491 -13.67 -23.90 3.83
N GLY A 492 -14.42 -22.79 3.90
CA GLY A 492 -15.02 -22.13 2.74
C GLY A 492 -13.97 -21.54 1.81
N PHE A 493 -14.29 -21.48 0.52
CA PHE A 493 -13.47 -20.74 -0.45
C PHE A 493 -13.49 -19.24 -0.12
N VAL A 494 -12.36 -18.56 -0.28
CA VAL A 494 -12.21 -17.12 0.01
C VAL A 494 -12.03 -16.32 -1.28
N GLY A 495 -11.17 -16.77 -2.20
CA GLY A 495 -10.90 -16.07 -3.45
C GLY A 495 -9.58 -16.48 -4.10
N TYR A 496 -9.09 -15.66 -5.01
CA TYR A 496 -7.81 -15.88 -5.70
C TYR A 496 -6.81 -14.76 -5.44
N LEU A 497 -5.56 -15.14 -5.14
CA LEU A 497 -4.42 -14.23 -5.01
C LEU A 497 -3.45 -14.45 -6.16
N TYR A 498 -3.12 -13.39 -6.87
CA TYR A 498 -2.11 -13.39 -7.93
C TYR A 498 -0.89 -12.62 -7.49
N LEU A 499 0.31 -13.14 -7.75
CA LEU A 499 1.58 -12.45 -7.48
C LEU A 499 2.35 -12.24 -8.79
N ASP A 500 2.52 -11.00 -9.19
CA ASP A 500 3.33 -10.56 -10.34
C ASP A 500 4.49 -9.69 -9.83
N LEU A 501 5.64 -10.31 -9.56
CA LEU A 501 6.65 -9.75 -8.68
C LEU A 501 7.88 -9.17 -9.37
N PHE A 502 8.01 -9.36 -10.69
CA PHE A 502 9.23 -9.03 -11.42
C PHE A 502 9.04 -7.91 -12.45
N PRO A 503 10.04 -7.04 -12.65
CA PRO A 503 9.98 -5.99 -13.65
C PRO A 503 10.06 -6.58 -15.06
N ARG A 504 9.37 -5.91 -16.00
CA ARG A 504 9.45 -6.16 -17.44
C ARG A 504 8.95 -4.93 -18.20
N GLU A 505 9.27 -4.86 -19.48
CA GLU A 505 8.83 -3.78 -20.36
C GLU A 505 7.30 -3.67 -20.37
N GLY A 506 6.79 -2.43 -20.23
CA GLY A 506 5.37 -2.13 -20.25
C GLY A 506 4.61 -2.44 -18.95
N LYS A 507 5.26 -3.03 -17.93
CA LYS A 507 4.65 -3.26 -16.62
C LYS A 507 4.69 -2.00 -15.76
N TYR A 508 3.67 -1.81 -14.94
CA TYR A 508 3.58 -0.81 -13.89
C TYR A 508 4.82 -0.83 -12.98
N GLY A 509 5.47 0.34 -12.86
CA GLY A 509 6.81 0.46 -12.26
C GLY A 509 6.85 0.60 -10.73
N HIS A 510 5.70 0.70 -10.05
CA HIS A 510 5.62 0.78 -8.59
C HIS A 510 5.09 -0.54 -8.01
N ALA A 511 5.07 -0.65 -6.68
CA ALA A 511 4.36 -1.71 -5.97
C ALA A 511 2.89 -1.30 -5.79
N ALA A 512 1.95 -2.22 -6.00
CA ALA A 512 0.52 -2.00 -5.81
C ALA A 512 -0.24 -3.33 -5.73
N ASN A 513 -1.41 -3.31 -5.08
CA ASN A 513 -2.43 -4.35 -5.17
C ASN A 513 -3.63 -3.88 -6.02
N PHE A 514 -4.04 -4.71 -6.98
CA PHE A 514 -5.17 -4.47 -7.88
C PHE A 514 -6.32 -5.44 -7.57
N ASN A 515 -7.53 -4.92 -7.33
CA ASN A 515 -8.72 -5.76 -7.37
C ASN A 515 -9.01 -6.16 -8.82
N LEU A 516 -8.97 -7.46 -9.13
CA LEU A 516 -9.30 -7.98 -10.47
C LEU A 516 -10.80 -8.26 -10.60
N GLN A 517 -11.41 -8.79 -9.53
CA GLN A 517 -12.84 -9.04 -9.45
C GLN A 517 -13.31 -8.78 -8.02
N PRO A 518 -14.36 -7.97 -7.79
CA PRO A 518 -14.86 -7.70 -6.45
C PRO A 518 -15.71 -8.85 -5.91
N GLY A 519 -15.69 -9.05 -4.60
CA GLY A 519 -16.63 -9.91 -3.88
C GLY A 519 -17.90 -9.17 -3.47
N PHE A 520 -19.06 -9.80 -3.63
CA PHE A 520 -20.37 -9.22 -3.29
C PHE A 520 -21.43 -10.33 -3.14
N ILE A 521 -22.67 -9.96 -2.76
CA ILE A 521 -23.81 -10.87 -2.75
C ILE A 521 -24.60 -10.73 -4.06
N ASP A 522 -24.75 -11.83 -4.79
CA ASP A 522 -25.47 -11.85 -6.06
C ASP A 522 -27.01 -11.74 -5.88
N LYS A 523 -27.73 -11.61 -6.99
CA LYS A 523 -29.21 -11.49 -6.98
C LYS A 523 -29.96 -12.68 -6.36
N ASN A 524 -29.29 -13.83 -6.23
CA ASN A 524 -29.84 -15.05 -5.64
C ASN A 524 -29.44 -15.21 -4.16
N GLY A 525 -28.68 -14.25 -3.60
CA GLY A 525 -28.18 -14.31 -2.23
C GLY A 525 -26.88 -15.10 -2.07
N ASN A 526 -26.24 -15.52 -3.16
CA ASN A 526 -24.98 -16.26 -3.11
C ASN A 526 -23.79 -15.32 -3.07
N ARG A 527 -22.73 -15.75 -2.39
CA ARG A 527 -21.46 -15.03 -2.39
C ARG A 527 -20.73 -15.20 -3.72
N ARG A 528 -20.36 -14.08 -4.34
CA ARG A 528 -19.30 -14.01 -5.37
C ARG A 528 -17.96 -13.78 -4.69
N PHE A 529 -16.94 -14.55 -5.07
CA PHE A 529 -15.61 -14.50 -4.45
C PHE A 529 -14.67 -13.57 -5.23
N PRO A 530 -13.83 -12.79 -4.54
CA PRO A 530 -12.90 -11.88 -5.20
C PRO A 530 -11.69 -12.55 -5.84
N ALA A 531 -11.01 -11.79 -6.69
CA ALA A 531 -9.68 -12.06 -7.18
C ALA A 531 -8.85 -10.78 -7.09
N THR A 532 -7.63 -10.87 -6.58
CA THR A 532 -6.72 -9.72 -6.38
C THR A 532 -5.33 -10.02 -6.90
N ALA A 533 -4.61 -9.00 -7.36
CA ALA A 533 -3.28 -9.11 -7.92
C ALA A 533 -2.29 -8.16 -7.26
N LEU A 534 -1.23 -8.75 -6.70
CA LEU A 534 -0.04 -8.05 -6.26
C LEU A 534 0.88 -7.79 -7.44
N VAL A 535 1.28 -6.54 -7.65
CA VAL A 535 2.18 -6.13 -8.72
C VAL A 535 3.38 -5.42 -8.09
N CYS A 536 4.54 -6.07 -8.10
CA CYS A 536 5.81 -5.54 -7.58
C CYS A 536 6.94 -5.62 -8.61
N ASN A 537 8.12 -5.09 -8.29
CA ASN A 537 9.25 -5.00 -9.23
C ASN A 537 10.59 -5.45 -8.61
N PHE A 538 10.59 -6.58 -7.91
CA PHE A 538 11.80 -7.16 -7.32
C PHE A 538 12.73 -7.76 -8.38
N THR A 539 14.02 -7.78 -8.11
CA THR A 539 15.01 -8.30 -9.07
C THR A 539 14.74 -9.77 -9.39
N LYS A 540 14.74 -10.15 -10.67
CA LYS A 540 14.54 -11.54 -11.09
C LYS A 540 15.66 -12.46 -10.57
N PRO A 541 15.36 -13.74 -10.26
CA PRO A 541 16.39 -14.71 -9.89
C PRO A 541 17.36 -14.95 -11.05
N GLN A 542 18.62 -15.20 -10.71
CA GLN A 542 19.69 -15.61 -11.61
C GLN A 542 19.98 -17.11 -11.43
N PRO A 543 20.61 -17.80 -12.42
CA PRO A 543 20.87 -19.24 -12.34
C PRO A 543 21.59 -19.69 -11.05
N LYS A 544 22.50 -18.86 -10.53
CA LYS A 544 23.32 -19.14 -9.33
C LYS A 544 22.92 -18.34 -8.09
N LYS A 545 21.94 -17.44 -8.18
CA LYS A 545 21.55 -16.55 -7.08
C LYS A 545 20.04 -16.29 -7.14
N PRO A 546 19.25 -16.60 -6.10
CA PRO A 546 17.83 -16.31 -6.12
C PRO A 546 17.57 -14.81 -6.08
N SER A 547 16.31 -14.41 -6.28
CA SER A 547 15.87 -13.04 -5.97
C SER A 547 16.00 -12.82 -4.47
N LEU A 548 16.82 -11.85 -4.07
CA LEU A 548 17.06 -11.48 -2.68
C LEU A 548 16.45 -10.11 -2.42
N LEU A 549 15.64 -10.01 -1.38
CA LEU A 549 14.96 -8.77 -1.00
C LEU A 549 15.80 -8.02 0.02
N LYS A 550 15.99 -6.72 -0.20
CA LYS A 550 16.41 -5.81 0.87
C LYS A 550 15.28 -5.65 1.88
N HIS A 551 15.59 -5.19 3.09
CA HIS A 551 14.57 -5.11 4.15
C HIS A 551 13.41 -4.18 3.79
N ASP A 552 13.66 -3.07 3.10
CA ASP A 552 12.61 -2.17 2.59
C ASP A 552 11.70 -2.85 1.54
N GLU A 553 12.25 -3.76 0.74
CA GLU A 553 11.47 -4.58 -0.20
C GLU A 553 10.65 -5.67 0.53
N VAL A 554 11.14 -6.20 1.66
CA VAL A 554 10.36 -7.10 2.54
C VAL A 554 9.18 -6.35 3.15
N VAL A 555 9.40 -5.14 3.66
CA VAL A 555 8.33 -4.27 4.19
C VAL A 555 7.30 -3.98 3.09
N THR A 556 7.76 -3.58 1.90
CA THR A 556 6.89 -3.31 0.73
C THR A 556 6.06 -4.53 0.34
N LEU A 557 6.67 -5.72 0.25
CA LEU A 557 5.95 -6.95 -0.07
C LEU A 557 4.84 -7.24 0.95
N PHE A 558 5.10 -7.00 2.25
CA PHE A 558 4.12 -7.26 3.29
C PHE A 558 3.00 -6.22 3.34
N HIS A 559 3.33 -4.94 3.08
CA HIS A 559 2.36 -3.86 2.90
C HIS A 559 1.35 -4.21 1.81
N GLU A 560 1.83 -4.57 0.62
CA GLU A 560 0.97 -4.85 -0.52
C GLU A 560 0.16 -6.14 -0.31
N LEU A 561 0.76 -7.16 0.31
CA LEU A 561 0.00 -8.35 0.72
C LEU A 561 -1.11 -7.98 1.70
N GLY A 562 -0.90 -6.99 2.58
CA GLY A 562 -1.94 -6.44 3.44
C GLY A 562 -3.18 -5.96 2.68
N HIS A 563 -2.97 -5.22 1.59
CA HIS A 563 -4.07 -4.82 0.68
C HIS A 563 -4.74 -6.02 0.01
N GLY A 564 -3.94 -6.98 -0.48
CA GLY A 564 -4.47 -8.22 -1.07
C GLY A 564 -5.30 -9.05 -0.10
N ILE A 565 -4.88 -9.13 1.17
CA ILE A 565 -5.63 -9.81 2.22
C ILE A 565 -6.92 -9.05 2.56
N HIS A 566 -6.86 -7.72 2.66
CA HIS A 566 -8.06 -6.89 2.87
C HIS A 566 -9.10 -7.14 1.77
N ASP A 567 -8.66 -7.20 0.51
CA ASP A 567 -9.51 -7.55 -0.63
C ASP A 567 -10.16 -8.94 -0.48
N LEU A 568 -9.33 -9.96 -0.26
CA LEU A 568 -9.77 -11.36 -0.16
C LEU A 568 -10.80 -11.59 0.94
N VAL A 569 -10.56 -11.04 2.14
CA VAL A 569 -11.41 -11.34 3.30
C VAL A 569 -12.64 -10.44 3.39
N SER A 570 -12.68 -9.30 2.70
CA SER A 570 -13.81 -8.37 2.68
C SER A 570 -15.15 -9.08 2.44
N ARG A 571 -16.19 -8.75 3.20
CA ARG A 571 -17.53 -9.35 3.10
C ARG A 571 -18.62 -8.28 3.01
N THR A 572 -18.85 -7.80 1.80
CA THR A 572 -19.85 -6.77 1.49
C THR A 572 -21.03 -7.33 0.68
N ILE A 573 -22.17 -6.66 0.78
CA ILE A 573 -23.35 -6.89 -0.06
C ILE A 573 -23.11 -6.35 -1.47
N TYR A 574 -22.50 -5.18 -1.59
CA TYR A 574 -22.26 -4.48 -2.85
C TYR A 574 -20.76 -4.41 -3.20
N SER A 575 -20.43 -4.50 -4.49
CA SER A 575 -19.06 -4.39 -5.01
C SER A 575 -18.47 -3.01 -4.73
N ARG A 576 -19.30 -1.97 -4.70
CA ARG A 576 -18.94 -0.58 -4.40
C ARG A 576 -18.13 -0.41 -3.11
N PHE A 577 -18.36 -1.29 -2.14
CA PHE A 577 -17.69 -1.26 -0.84
C PHE A 577 -16.66 -2.36 -0.65
N HIS A 578 -16.43 -3.18 -1.68
CA HIS A 578 -15.58 -4.36 -1.55
C HIS A 578 -14.09 -3.99 -1.42
N GLY A 579 -13.38 -4.79 -0.62
CA GLY A 579 -11.94 -4.73 -0.50
C GLY A 579 -11.47 -3.40 0.08
N THR A 580 -10.46 -2.83 -0.57
CA THR A 580 -9.85 -1.56 -0.18
C THR A 580 -10.68 -0.32 -0.54
N SER A 581 -11.95 -0.47 -0.96
CA SER A 581 -12.89 0.62 -1.29
C SER A 581 -13.37 1.41 -0.05
N THR A 582 -12.43 1.77 0.81
CA THR A 582 -12.57 2.60 2.01
C THR A 582 -12.21 4.05 1.71
N VAL A 583 -12.41 4.95 2.68
CA VAL A 583 -11.95 6.33 2.57
C VAL A 583 -10.42 6.43 2.47
N ARG A 584 -9.93 7.40 1.69
CA ARG A 584 -8.51 7.54 1.32
C ARG A 584 -7.56 7.79 2.50
N ASP A 585 -8.05 8.36 3.60
CA ASP A 585 -7.29 8.57 4.83
C ASP A 585 -7.42 7.40 5.83
N PHE A 586 -7.94 6.26 5.38
CA PHE A 586 -7.96 4.99 6.10
C PHE A 586 -7.31 3.84 5.33
N VAL A 587 -7.37 3.86 3.99
CA VAL A 587 -7.03 2.72 3.14
C VAL A 587 -5.64 2.13 3.41
N GLU A 588 -4.67 2.96 3.82
CA GLU A 588 -3.30 2.54 4.15
C GLU A 588 -3.15 2.03 5.59
N ALA A 589 -4.11 2.27 6.48
CA ALA A 589 -3.97 1.88 7.89
C ALA A 589 -3.87 0.35 8.05
N PRO A 590 -4.66 -0.47 7.33
CA PRO A 590 -4.51 -1.92 7.36
C PRO A 590 -3.14 -2.44 6.89
N SER A 591 -2.60 -1.90 5.80
CA SER A 591 -1.32 -2.32 5.21
C SER A 591 -0.14 -1.87 6.07
N GLN A 592 -0.13 -0.60 6.49
CA GLN A 592 0.90 -0.04 7.37
C GLN A 592 0.95 -0.71 8.74
N MET A 593 -0.19 -1.21 9.25
CA MET A 593 -0.20 -1.94 10.52
C MET A 593 0.63 -3.22 10.39
N LEU A 594 0.51 -3.93 9.27
CA LEU A 594 1.21 -5.19 9.02
C LEU A 594 2.71 -5.00 8.84
N GLU A 595 3.17 -3.84 8.37
CA GLU A 595 4.60 -3.51 8.26
C GLU A 595 5.34 -3.70 9.60
N ASN A 596 4.67 -3.55 10.74
CA ASN A 596 5.27 -3.74 12.06
C ASN A 596 5.79 -5.17 12.31
N TRP A 597 5.28 -6.19 11.61
CA TRP A 597 5.85 -7.55 11.68
C TRP A 597 7.25 -7.59 11.08
N CYS A 598 7.52 -6.81 10.04
CA CYS A 598 8.85 -6.69 9.44
C CYS A 598 9.84 -5.97 10.36
N TRP A 599 9.38 -5.40 11.48
CA TRP A 599 10.21 -4.77 12.52
C TRP A 599 10.20 -5.53 13.85
N THR A 600 9.49 -6.67 13.92
CA THR A 600 9.40 -7.48 15.14
C THR A 600 10.49 -8.56 15.14
N PRO A 601 11.35 -8.65 16.18
CA PRO A 601 12.51 -9.57 16.17
C PRO A 601 12.16 -11.03 15.88
N SER A 602 11.09 -11.54 16.52
CA SER A 602 10.66 -12.93 16.33
C SER A 602 10.18 -13.20 14.91
N GLN A 603 9.56 -12.21 14.28
CA GLN A 603 8.97 -12.31 12.95
C GLN A 603 10.05 -12.15 11.87
N LEU A 604 10.96 -11.18 12.02
CA LEU A 604 12.16 -11.08 11.17
C LEU A 604 12.92 -12.41 11.11
N ARG A 605 13.10 -13.07 12.25
CA ARG A 605 13.71 -14.39 12.29
C ARG A 605 12.89 -15.44 11.56
N SER A 606 11.57 -15.45 11.75
CA SER A 606 10.66 -16.40 11.09
C SER A 606 10.63 -16.24 9.57
N LEU A 607 10.69 -14.99 9.08
CA LEU A 607 10.72 -14.64 7.66
C LEU A 607 12.09 -14.92 7.02
N SER A 608 13.16 -14.94 7.82
CA SER A 608 14.53 -15.12 7.33
C SER A 608 14.89 -16.57 6.99
N ARG A 609 15.54 -16.81 5.85
CA ARG A 609 16.25 -18.05 5.53
C ARG A 609 17.44 -17.77 4.60
N HIS A 610 18.66 -18.07 5.02
CA HIS A 610 19.85 -17.80 4.23
C HIS A 610 19.84 -18.57 2.90
N TYR A 611 20.06 -17.89 1.78
CA TYR A 611 19.89 -18.48 0.45
C TYR A 611 20.83 -19.66 0.15
N SER A 612 22.04 -19.65 0.74
CA SER A 612 23.01 -20.76 0.64
C SER A 612 22.51 -22.08 1.26
N THR A 613 21.42 -22.06 2.00
CA THR A 613 20.81 -23.26 2.59
C THR A 613 19.75 -23.91 1.69
N LEU A 614 19.32 -23.23 0.64
CA LEU A 614 18.24 -23.70 -0.23
C LEU A 614 18.69 -24.76 -1.23
N SER A 615 19.95 -24.70 -1.70
CA SER A 615 20.51 -25.71 -2.60
C SER A 615 22.05 -25.77 -2.55
N PRO A 616 22.67 -26.91 -2.93
CA PRO A 616 24.13 -27.01 -3.07
C PRO A 616 24.73 -26.01 -4.08
N GLU A 617 24.00 -25.65 -5.14
CA GLU A 617 24.44 -24.69 -6.15
C GLU A 617 24.51 -23.27 -5.58
N TYR A 618 23.51 -22.87 -4.79
CA TYR A 618 23.52 -21.58 -4.10
C TYR A 618 24.61 -21.51 -3.02
N LEU A 619 24.86 -22.62 -2.31
CA LEU A 619 25.99 -22.70 -1.38
C LEU A 619 27.32 -22.47 -2.10
N SER A 620 27.53 -23.16 -3.23
CA SER A 620 28.75 -23.03 -4.02
C SER A 620 28.92 -21.61 -4.56
N SER A 621 27.86 -21.02 -5.10
CA SER A 621 27.89 -19.63 -5.59
C SER A 621 28.16 -18.61 -4.49
N TRP A 622 27.64 -18.83 -3.28
CA TRP A 622 27.93 -17.97 -2.14
C TRP A 622 29.41 -18.06 -1.73
N GLN A 623 29.97 -19.28 -1.67
CA GLN A 623 31.38 -19.49 -1.36
C GLN A 623 32.31 -18.84 -2.40
N GLU A 624 31.98 -18.95 -3.69
CA GLU A 624 32.69 -18.27 -4.79
C GLU A 624 32.69 -16.73 -4.60
N ALA A 625 31.55 -16.15 -4.21
CA ALA A 625 31.42 -14.72 -3.97
C ALA A 625 32.22 -14.25 -2.73
N GLN A 626 32.20 -15.01 -1.63
CA GLN A 626 32.98 -14.70 -0.43
C GLN A 626 34.49 -14.75 -0.69
N ALA A 627 34.96 -15.75 -1.43
CA ALA A 627 36.37 -15.88 -1.80
C ALA A 627 36.85 -14.70 -2.66
N SER A 628 35.99 -14.24 -3.59
CA SER A 628 36.26 -13.07 -4.44
C SER A 628 36.36 -11.77 -3.63
N ASN A 629 35.71 -11.70 -2.45
CA ASN A 629 35.76 -10.58 -1.52
C ASN A 629 36.90 -10.69 -0.49
N GLY A 630 37.87 -11.59 -0.69
CA GLY A 630 39.03 -11.74 0.20
C GLY A 630 38.71 -12.36 1.57
N LYS A 631 37.49 -12.87 1.76
CA LYS A 631 37.07 -13.57 2.99
C LYS A 631 37.28 -15.06 2.81
N THR A 632 38.04 -15.70 3.69
CA THR A 632 38.06 -17.17 3.78
C THR A 632 36.72 -17.61 4.35
N ALA A 633 35.86 -18.20 3.53
CA ALA A 633 34.58 -18.78 3.95
C ALA A 633 34.84 -20.03 4.82
N SER A 634 35.31 -19.85 6.06
CA SER A 634 35.63 -20.96 6.98
C SER A 634 34.37 -21.57 7.60
N GLU A 635 33.26 -20.82 7.67
CA GLU A 635 32.00 -21.28 8.23
C GLU A 635 30.80 -20.92 7.34
N LYS A 636 29.91 -21.90 7.15
CA LYS A 636 28.63 -21.73 6.46
C LYS A 636 27.74 -20.77 7.29
N PRO A 637 27.04 -19.82 6.67
CA PRO A 637 26.17 -18.89 7.40
C PRO A 637 25.02 -19.65 8.04
N SER A 638 24.52 -19.12 9.16
CA SER A 638 23.36 -19.67 9.85
C SER A 638 22.12 -19.62 8.94
N GLU A 639 21.31 -20.68 9.00
CA GLU A 639 20.08 -20.74 8.20
C GLU A 639 19.12 -19.59 8.54
N ARG A 640 18.99 -19.20 9.81
CA ARG A 640 18.23 -18.03 10.24
C ARG A 640 19.14 -16.82 10.42
N ILE A 641 18.57 -15.63 10.25
CA ILE A 641 19.30 -14.39 10.47
C ILE A 641 19.77 -14.31 11.95
N PRO A 642 21.04 -13.98 12.20
CA PRO A 642 21.57 -13.81 13.56
C PRO A 642 20.88 -12.68 14.34
N ASP A 643 20.79 -12.84 15.65
CA ASP A 643 20.18 -11.88 16.59
C ASP A 643 20.84 -10.52 16.50
N GLU A 644 22.17 -10.48 16.40
CA GLU A 644 22.94 -9.25 16.26
C GLU A 644 22.53 -8.44 15.01
N ILE A 645 22.28 -9.12 13.88
CA ILE A 645 21.83 -8.45 12.65
C ILE A 645 20.40 -7.93 12.83
N ILE A 646 19.52 -8.69 13.49
CA ILE A 646 18.15 -8.23 13.83
C ILE A 646 18.20 -6.99 14.73
N GLU A 647 19.00 -7.04 15.80
CA GLU A 647 19.13 -5.94 16.76
C GLU A 647 19.67 -4.68 16.09
N ASN A 648 20.69 -4.81 15.22
CA ASN A 648 21.22 -3.69 14.45
C ASN A 648 20.18 -3.14 13.48
N LEU A 649 19.45 -3.99 12.76
CA LEU A 649 18.39 -3.56 11.85
C LEU A 649 17.28 -2.81 12.60
N ILE A 650 16.80 -3.34 13.72
CA ILE A 650 15.73 -2.71 14.52
C ILE A 650 16.17 -1.36 15.08
N ARG A 651 17.44 -1.22 15.50
CA ARG A 651 18.01 0.08 15.93
C ARG A 651 18.00 1.14 14.83
N THR A 652 17.90 0.73 13.57
CA THR A 652 17.81 1.66 12.43
C THR A 652 16.39 2.05 12.04
N LYS A 653 15.36 1.45 12.65
CA LYS A 653 13.95 1.73 12.32
C LYS A 653 13.61 3.22 12.31
N HIS A 654 14.10 3.95 13.31
CA HIS A 654 13.80 5.38 13.50
C HIS A 654 14.99 6.30 13.19
N VAL A 655 16.00 5.81 12.47
CA VAL A 655 17.11 6.64 12.04
C VAL A 655 16.64 7.58 10.93
N ASN A 656 16.83 8.89 11.12
CA ASN A 656 16.38 9.95 10.21
C ASN A 656 14.86 9.97 9.97
N ASP A 657 14.09 9.43 10.91
CA ASP A 657 12.65 9.29 10.78
C ASP A 657 11.94 10.64 10.92
N ALA A 658 12.49 11.58 11.71
CA ALA A 658 11.93 12.93 11.76
C ALA A 658 12.07 13.63 10.41
N LEU A 659 13.22 13.54 9.74
CA LEU A 659 13.40 14.09 8.39
C LEU A 659 12.53 13.41 7.34
N PHE A 660 12.36 12.09 7.42
CA PHE A 660 11.44 11.36 6.56
C PHE A 660 10.01 11.89 6.72
N ASN A 661 9.50 11.98 7.95
CA ASN A 661 8.15 12.44 8.24
C ASN A 661 7.98 13.94 7.96
N LEU A 662 8.98 14.80 8.18
CA LEU A 662 8.96 16.20 7.79
C LEU A 662 8.85 16.35 6.25
N ARG A 663 9.46 15.46 5.48
CA ARG A 663 9.26 15.43 4.03
C ARG A 663 7.83 15.04 3.64
N GLN A 664 7.21 14.09 4.33
CA GLN A 664 5.79 13.74 4.13
C GLN A 664 4.86 14.91 4.52
N LEU A 665 5.18 15.60 5.62
CA LEU A 665 4.48 16.80 6.05
C LEU A 665 4.57 17.92 5.02
N HIS A 666 5.72 18.12 4.37
CA HIS A 666 5.83 19.07 3.28
C HIS A 666 4.79 18.81 2.19
N PHE A 667 4.63 17.56 1.75
CA PHE A 667 3.63 17.21 0.75
C PHE A 667 2.20 17.43 1.24
N GLY A 668 1.88 16.98 2.45
CA GLY A 668 0.54 17.17 3.03
C GLY A 668 0.18 18.64 3.23
N ILE A 669 1.12 19.45 3.74
CA ILE A 669 0.92 20.88 3.99
C ILE A 669 0.85 21.65 2.66
N PHE A 670 1.67 21.32 1.66
CA PHE A 670 1.56 21.92 0.34
C PHE A 670 0.21 21.61 -0.32
N ASP A 671 -0.22 20.33 -0.28
CA ASP A 671 -1.52 19.89 -0.79
C ASP A 671 -2.69 20.65 -0.14
N MET A 672 -2.68 20.82 1.18
CA MET A 672 -3.68 21.63 1.88
C MET A 672 -3.58 23.11 1.49
N THR A 673 -2.37 23.68 1.46
CA THR A 673 -2.14 25.11 1.15
C THR A 673 -2.74 25.51 -0.19
N ILE A 674 -2.57 24.70 -1.23
CA ILE A 674 -3.04 25.02 -2.59
C ILE A 674 -4.54 24.74 -2.77
N HIS A 675 -5.14 23.91 -1.92
CA HIS A 675 -6.56 23.54 -1.98
C HIS A 675 -7.43 24.22 -0.91
N GLU A 676 -6.84 25.02 -0.04
CA GLU A 676 -7.51 25.81 1.00
C GLU A 676 -7.34 27.34 0.84
N PRO A 677 -7.41 27.92 -0.38
CA PRO A 677 -7.33 29.36 -0.52
C PRO A 677 -8.55 30.04 0.13
N LYS A 678 -8.34 31.22 0.74
CA LYS A 678 -9.43 31.99 1.37
C LYS A 678 -10.44 32.50 0.33
N SER A 679 -9.95 32.87 -0.85
CA SER A 679 -10.75 33.30 -1.99
C SER A 679 -10.21 32.73 -3.30
N HIS A 680 -11.03 32.75 -4.35
CA HIS A 680 -10.60 32.31 -5.68
C HIS A 680 -9.43 33.16 -6.23
N ALA A 681 -9.44 34.46 -5.96
CA ALA A 681 -8.37 35.36 -6.36
C ALA A 681 -7.02 35.00 -5.69
N ASP A 682 -7.05 34.44 -4.48
CA ASP A 682 -5.82 34.04 -3.78
C ASP A 682 -5.14 32.86 -4.49
N ILE A 683 -5.91 31.90 -5.00
CA ILE A 683 -5.32 30.76 -5.74
C ILE A 683 -4.86 31.15 -7.14
N GLU A 684 -5.56 32.08 -7.82
CA GLU A 684 -5.10 32.63 -9.09
C GLU A 684 -3.73 33.32 -8.95
N ALA A 685 -3.51 34.02 -7.84
CA ALA A 685 -2.28 34.75 -7.55
C ALA A 685 -1.15 33.90 -6.94
N LEU A 686 -1.42 32.67 -6.47
CA LEU A 686 -0.44 31.87 -5.74
C LEU A 686 0.72 31.40 -6.66
N PRO A 687 2.00 31.65 -6.31
CA PRO A 687 3.13 31.10 -7.04
C PRO A 687 3.38 29.65 -6.60
N LEU A 688 2.83 28.68 -7.34
CA LEU A 688 2.78 27.28 -6.93
C LEU A 688 4.17 26.64 -6.74
N SER A 689 5.09 26.76 -7.71
CA SER A 689 6.44 26.18 -7.62
C SER A 689 7.26 26.83 -6.49
N GLU A 690 7.17 28.15 -6.34
CA GLU A 690 7.84 28.85 -5.23
C GLU A 690 7.28 28.43 -3.88
N THR A 691 5.95 28.27 -3.78
CA THR A 691 5.29 27.80 -2.56
C THR A 691 5.73 26.38 -2.20
N TYR A 692 5.85 25.48 -3.18
CA TYR A 692 6.36 24.13 -3.01
C TYR A 692 7.81 24.15 -2.47
N ASN A 693 8.71 24.85 -3.16
CA ASN A 693 10.12 24.90 -2.76
C ASN A 693 10.34 25.57 -1.40
N ARG A 694 9.60 26.65 -1.13
CA ARG A 694 9.64 27.36 0.16
C ARG A 694 9.14 26.49 1.29
N LEU A 695 7.96 25.86 1.16
CA LEU A 695 7.42 24.98 2.20
C LEU A 695 8.34 23.78 2.45
N ARG A 696 8.93 23.19 1.41
CA ARG A 696 9.94 22.14 1.57
C ARG A 696 11.09 22.62 2.46
N GLN A 697 11.69 23.76 2.12
CA GLN A 697 12.83 24.30 2.85
C GLN A 697 12.46 24.66 4.31
N GLU A 698 11.30 25.27 4.53
CA GLU A 698 10.80 25.62 5.88
C GLU A 698 10.47 24.41 6.76
N ILE A 699 10.06 23.29 6.16
CA ILE A 699 9.60 22.09 6.89
C ILE A 699 10.76 21.11 7.08
N THR A 700 11.48 20.76 6.02
CA THR A 700 12.59 19.79 6.10
C THR A 700 13.90 20.41 6.56
N GLN A 701 14.02 21.74 6.48
CA GLN A 701 15.23 22.50 6.84
C GLN A 701 16.47 22.08 6.05
N MET A 702 16.28 21.48 4.87
CA MET A 702 17.34 21.17 3.93
C MET A 702 17.44 22.28 2.89
N ASP A 703 18.65 22.74 2.61
CA ASP A 703 18.91 23.78 1.63
C ASP A 703 18.73 23.26 0.20
N GLY A 704 18.04 24.00 -0.66
CA GLY A 704 18.09 23.84 -2.10
C GLY A 704 19.01 24.86 -2.79
N PRO A 705 18.95 24.95 -4.13
CA PRO A 705 19.59 26.00 -4.92
C PRO A 705 19.30 27.44 -4.43
N GLU A 706 18.19 27.67 -3.72
CA GLU A 706 17.88 28.97 -3.11
C GLU A 706 18.97 29.43 -2.13
N ALA A 707 19.62 28.51 -1.42
CA ALA A 707 20.74 28.80 -0.54
C ALA A 707 22.02 29.24 -1.30
N LEU A 708 22.07 28.97 -2.60
CA LEU A 708 23.15 29.35 -3.52
C LEU A 708 22.81 30.63 -4.33
N GLY A 709 21.75 31.35 -3.94
CA GLY A 709 21.34 32.59 -4.60
C GLY A 709 20.40 32.40 -5.80
N ALA A 710 19.90 31.18 -6.04
CA ALA A 710 18.76 30.99 -6.94
C ALA A 710 17.46 31.53 -6.29
N GLY A 711 16.45 31.86 -7.09
CA GLY A 711 15.10 32.08 -6.58
C GLY A 711 14.47 30.77 -6.08
N SER A 712 13.27 30.85 -5.49
CA SER A 712 12.49 29.65 -5.11
C SER A 712 11.78 28.98 -6.30
N ASP A 713 12.00 29.43 -7.52
CA ASP A 713 11.40 28.92 -8.76
C ASP A 713 12.28 27.91 -9.51
N TRP A 714 13.40 27.48 -8.92
CA TRP A 714 14.41 26.63 -9.58
C TRP A 714 13.94 25.23 -9.97
N GLY A 715 12.86 24.73 -9.35
CA GLY A 715 12.37 23.36 -9.51
C GLY A 715 10.85 23.29 -9.43
N HIS A 716 10.29 22.31 -10.12
CA HIS A 716 8.84 22.15 -10.30
C HIS A 716 8.40 20.78 -9.81
N GLY A 717 8.77 20.42 -8.58
CA GLY A 717 8.45 19.11 -7.99
C GLY A 717 6.96 18.82 -7.97
N GLU A 718 6.12 19.83 -7.81
CA GLU A 718 4.65 19.72 -7.92
C GLU A 718 4.19 19.24 -9.29
N ALA A 719 4.90 19.59 -10.36
CA ALA A 719 4.61 19.16 -11.73
C ALA A 719 5.05 17.70 -11.99
N THR A 720 5.83 17.13 -11.08
CA THR A 720 6.24 15.71 -11.09
C THR A 720 5.42 14.84 -10.13
N PHE A 721 4.51 15.47 -9.36
CA PHE A 721 3.83 14.83 -8.25
C PHE A 721 2.44 14.30 -8.66
N GLY A 722 2.43 13.08 -9.20
CA GLY A 722 1.22 12.43 -9.71
C GLY A 722 0.03 12.38 -8.74
N HIS A 723 0.27 12.27 -7.43
CA HIS A 723 -0.79 12.21 -6.41
C HIS A 723 -1.73 13.42 -6.43
N LEU A 724 -1.19 14.64 -6.61
CA LEU A 724 -1.98 15.86 -6.57
C LEU A 724 -2.98 15.96 -7.74
N ILE A 725 -2.76 15.21 -8.82
CA ILE A 725 -3.66 15.19 -9.99
C ILE A 725 -4.41 13.86 -10.11
N GLY A 726 -3.81 12.75 -9.69
CA GLY A 726 -4.35 11.38 -9.75
C GLY A 726 -5.30 10.98 -8.62
N GLY A 727 -6.03 11.93 -8.04
CA GLY A 727 -7.13 11.66 -7.10
C GLY A 727 -6.81 11.74 -5.60
N TYR A 728 -5.56 12.07 -5.23
CA TYR A 728 -5.16 12.33 -3.84
C TYR A 728 -5.18 13.83 -3.47
N ASP A 729 -5.72 14.68 -4.33
CA ASP A 729 -5.94 16.11 -4.06
C ASP A 729 -6.69 16.37 -2.74
N ALA A 730 -6.15 17.27 -1.93
CA ALA A 730 -6.55 17.56 -0.55
C ALA A 730 -6.69 16.28 0.29
N GLY A 731 -5.75 15.36 0.13
CA GLY A 731 -5.79 14.00 0.65
C GLY A 731 -4.45 13.35 0.92
N TYR A 732 -3.34 14.01 0.59
CA TYR A 732 -2.03 13.42 0.81
C TYR A 732 -1.71 13.20 2.30
N TYR A 733 -2.31 13.98 3.20
CA TYR A 733 -2.27 13.76 4.66
C TYR A 733 -2.75 12.35 5.07
N GLY A 734 -3.51 11.67 4.21
CA GLY A 734 -4.02 10.32 4.41
C GLY A 734 -2.93 9.30 4.75
N TYR A 735 -1.73 9.45 4.18
CA TYR A 735 -0.59 8.57 4.48
C TYR A 735 -0.13 8.67 5.94
N LEU A 736 0.03 9.89 6.47
CA LEU A 736 0.46 10.12 7.85
C LEU A 736 -0.65 9.79 8.86
N SER A 737 -1.90 10.16 8.56
CA SER A 737 -3.03 9.83 9.44
C SER A 737 -3.27 8.32 9.52
N SER A 738 -3.20 7.61 8.38
CA SER A 738 -3.25 6.14 8.36
C SER A 738 -2.11 5.52 9.17
N GLN A 739 -0.91 6.10 9.13
CA GLN A 739 0.23 5.60 9.90
C GLN A 739 0.01 5.75 11.41
N VAL A 740 -0.63 6.84 11.83
CA VAL A 740 -1.03 7.02 13.23
C VAL A 740 -2.05 5.96 13.64
N TYR A 741 -3.11 5.77 12.85
CA TYR A 741 -4.14 4.77 13.15
C TYR A 741 -3.57 3.35 13.17
N SER A 742 -2.69 3.02 12.23
CA SER A 742 -2.05 1.73 12.13
C SER A 742 -1.11 1.44 13.29
N THR A 743 -0.37 2.45 13.74
CA THR A 743 0.50 2.35 14.91
C THR A 743 -0.32 2.14 16.18
N ASP A 744 -1.44 2.85 16.36
CA ASP A 744 -2.33 2.63 17.51
C ASP A 744 -2.95 1.23 17.51
N MET A 745 -3.40 0.73 16.34
CA MET A 745 -3.87 -0.65 16.19
C MET A 745 -2.80 -1.67 16.59
N PHE A 746 -1.58 -1.54 16.06
CA PHE A 746 -0.50 -2.47 16.36
C PHE A 746 -0.08 -2.43 17.82
N TYR A 747 0.18 -1.24 18.36
CA TYR A 747 0.68 -1.07 19.72
C TYR A 747 -0.34 -1.44 20.80
N THR A 748 -1.63 -1.16 20.55
CA THR A 748 -2.69 -1.48 21.50
C THR A 748 -3.03 -2.98 21.50
N VAL A 749 -2.97 -3.64 20.34
CA VAL A 749 -3.53 -4.99 20.18
C VAL A 749 -2.49 -6.09 19.98
N PHE A 750 -1.41 -5.81 19.23
CA PHE A 750 -0.50 -6.84 18.72
C PHE A 750 0.92 -6.75 19.28
N LYS A 751 1.38 -5.59 19.77
CA LYS A 751 2.79 -5.40 20.17
C LYS A 751 3.32 -6.40 21.20
N ASP A 752 2.48 -6.79 22.16
CA ASP A 752 2.85 -7.75 23.22
C ASP A 752 2.86 -9.21 22.73
N ASP A 753 1.95 -9.55 21.80
CA ASP A 753 1.86 -10.86 21.18
C ASP A 753 1.45 -10.73 19.69
N PRO A 754 2.42 -10.53 18.79
CA PRO A 754 2.15 -10.31 17.37
C PRO A 754 1.54 -11.53 16.66
N MET A 755 1.52 -12.71 17.29
CA MET A 755 0.90 -13.91 16.74
C MET A 755 -0.38 -14.32 17.49
N ASN A 756 -0.99 -13.38 18.22
CA ASN A 756 -2.25 -13.63 18.92
C ASN A 756 -3.40 -13.89 17.93
N LYS A 757 -3.78 -15.16 17.77
CA LYS A 757 -4.82 -15.58 16.82
C LYS A 757 -6.18 -14.94 17.11
N ALA A 758 -6.56 -14.79 18.37
CA ALA A 758 -7.84 -14.20 18.73
C ALA A 758 -7.90 -12.71 18.33
N ALA A 759 -6.81 -11.99 18.54
CA ALA A 759 -6.66 -10.61 18.07
C ALA A 759 -6.66 -10.54 16.54
N GLY A 760 -5.95 -11.45 15.86
CA GLY A 760 -5.94 -11.55 14.39
C GLY A 760 -7.34 -11.81 13.81
N ARG A 761 -8.12 -12.73 14.38
CA ARG A 761 -9.51 -12.98 13.98
C ARG A 761 -10.39 -11.76 14.22
N ARG A 762 -10.25 -11.09 15.38
CA ARG A 762 -10.98 -9.85 15.65
C ARG A 762 -10.67 -8.77 14.62
N TYR A 763 -9.40 -8.58 14.28
CA TYR A 763 -8.97 -7.63 13.26
C TYR A 763 -9.56 -7.97 11.88
N ARG A 764 -9.49 -9.25 11.47
CA ARG A 764 -10.16 -9.73 10.25
C ARG A 764 -11.64 -9.31 10.24
N TYR A 765 -12.43 -9.71 11.24
CA TYR A 765 -13.89 -9.50 11.23
C TYR A 765 -14.33 -8.05 11.40
N GLN A 766 -13.63 -7.28 12.22
CA GLN A 766 -14.04 -5.92 12.57
C GLN A 766 -13.48 -4.88 11.62
N VAL A 767 -12.25 -5.08 11.13
CA VAL A 767 -11.55 -4.11 10.26
C VAL A 767 -11.65 -4.52 8.81
N LEU A 768 -11.15 -5.71 8.45
CA LEU A 768 -10.99 -6.09 7.04
C LEU A 768 -12.31 -6.54 6.39
N GLU A 769 -13.13 -7.34 7.08
CA GLU A 769 -14.36 -7.87 6.49
C GLU A 769 -15.39 -6.78 6.18
N LYS A 770 -15.25 -5.59 6.76
CA LYS A 770 -16.14 -4.45 6.49
C LYS A 770 -15.89 -3.80 5.14
N GLY A 771 -14.68 -3.85 4.60
CA GLY A 771 -14.30 -3.00 3.47
C GLY A 771 -14.80 -1.56 3.69
N GLY A 772 -15.37 -0.95 2.66
CA GLY A 772 -16.00 0.38 2.73
C GLY A 772 -17.45 0.42 3.23
N SER A 773 -18.03 -0.70 3.70
CA SER A 773 -19.47 -0.80 4.04
C SER A 773 -19.84 -0.11 5.36
N GLN A 774 -18.85 0.20 6.20
CA GLN A 774 -19.01 0.87 7.48
C GLN A 774 -18.15 2.15 7.51
N ASP A 775 -18.57 3.16 8.27
CA ASP A 775 -17.72 4.31 8.56
C ASP A 775 -16.45 3.87 9.31
N GLU A 776 -15.30 4.27 8.78
CA GLU A 776 -14.00 3.76 9.20
C GLU A 776 -13.63 4.22 10.62
N MET A 777 -14.12 5.38 11.09
CA MET A 777 -13.94 5.80 12.48
C MET A 777 -14.71 4.89 13.43
N LYS A 778 -15.93 4.49 13.04
CA LYS A 778 -16.70 3.49 13.78
C LYS A 778 -15.95 2.14 13.81
N THR A 779 -15.41 1.70 12.67
CA THR A 779 -14.59 0.47 12.58
C THR A 779 -13.39 0.51 13.54
N LEU A 780 -12.62 1.59 13.56
CA LEU A 780 -11.50 1.74 14.49
C LEU A 780 -11.96 1.77 15.94
N THR A 781 -13.03 2.48 16.24
CA THR A 781 -13.57 2.60 17.60
C THR A 781 -14.02 1.26 18.15
N GLU A 782 -14.71 0.45 17.32
CA GLU A 782 -15.13 -0.90 17.70
C GLU A 782 -13.93 -1.84 17.93
N PHE A 783 -12.88 -1.71 17.13
CA PHE A 783 -11.69 -2.56 17.23
C PHE A 783 -10.78 -2.21 18.42
N LEU A 784 -10.57 -0.92 18.66
CA LEU A 784 -9.75 -0.40 19.75
C LEU A 784 -10.51 -0.33 21.08
N GLY A 785 -11.84 -0.30 21.05
CA GLY A 785 -12.70 -0.04 22.21
C GLY A 785 -12.73 1.43 22.65
N ARG A 786 -12.15 2.33 21.85
CA ARG A 786 -12.04 3.78 22.03
C ARG A 786 -11.69 4.43 20.68
N GLU A 787 -11.85 5.74 20.57
CA GLU A 787 -11.31 6.48 19.41
C GLU A 787 -9.78 6.31 19.31
N PRO A 788 -9.23 6.34 18.07
CA PRO A 788 -7.78 6.24 17.85
C PRO A 788 -7.03 7.46 18.43
N GLN A 789 -5.79 7.23 18.88
CA GLN A 789 -4.95 8.23 19.53
C GLN A 789 -3.56 8.29 18.90
N THR A 790 -2.92 9.47 18.95
CA THR A 790 -1.57 9.69 18.41
C THR A 790 -0.44 9.20 19.35
N ASP A 791 -0.75 8.91 20.61
CA ASP A 791 0.25 8.55 21.64
C ASP A 791 1.08 7.31 21.29
N ALA A 792 0.50 6.34 20.60
CA ALA A 792 1.23 5.14 20.15
C ALA A 792 2.30 5.50 19.10
N PHE A 793 1.93 6.36 18.14
CA PHE A 793 2.83 6.84 17.10
C PHE A 793 3.99 7.64 17.69
N TYR A 794 3.70 8.60 18.57
CA TYR A 794 4.76 9.38 19.21
C TYR A 794 5.67 8.52 20.10
N ARG A 795 5.10 7.58 20.86
CA ARG A 795 5.93 6.65 21.64
C ARG A 795 6.80 5.74 20.77
N ASP A 796 6.32 5.29 19.60
CA ASP A 796 7.14 4.49 18.68
C ASP A 796 8.35 5.29 18.20
N MET A 797 8.13 6.56 17.82
CA MET A 797 9.20 7.47 17.42
C MET A 797 10.16 7.82 18.57
N ASP A 798 9.64 8.08 19.78
CA ASP A 798 10.44 8.48 20.95
C ASP A 798 11.15 7.31 21.63
N ALA A 799 10.62 6.08 21.54
CA ALA A 799 11.16 4.88 22.20
C ALA A 799 12.55 4.50 21.71
N TYR A 800 13.02 5.09 20.62
CA TYR A 800 14.38 4.98 20.13
C TYR A 800 15.00 6.38 20.15
N PRO A 801 15.74 6.73 21.22
CA PRO A 801 16.36 8.05 21.26
C PRO A 801 17.24 8.22 20.02
N ALA A 802 17.02 9.31 19.29
CA ALA A 802 17.98 9.85 18.34
C ALA A 802 19.35 9.78 19.04
N SER A 803 20.24 8.98 18.47
CA SER A 803 21.48 8.50 19.06
C SER A 803 22.27 9.60 19.79
N THR A 804 22.01 9.73 21.09
CA THR A 804 22.95 10.33 22.02
C THR A 804 23.74 9.17 22.58
N GLU A 805 24.98 9.04 22.11
CA GLU A 805 25.96 8.02 22.48
C GLU A 805 25.82 6.66 21.77
N ALA A 806 26.42 6.55 20.59
CA ALA A 806 27.03 5.30 20.18
C ALA A 806 28.13 4.94 21.20
N SER A 807 27.79 4.14 22.21
CA SER A 807 28.78 3.59 23.13
C SER A 807 29.74 2.68 22.34
N ASN A 808 31.03 3.03 22.35
CA ASN A 808 32.10 2.23 21.75
C ASN A 808 32.01 0.74 22.12
N PRO A 809 32.24 -0.20 21.19
CA PRO A 809 32.31 -1.62 21.53
C PRO A 809 33.52 -1.89 22.44
N PRO A 810 33.40 -2.76 23.46
CA PRO A 810 34.53 -3.10 24.30
C PRO A 810 35.58 -3.89 23.51
N PRO A 811 36.89 -3.73 23.80
CA PRO A 811 37.93 -4.46 23.10
C PRO A 811 37.82 -5.96 23.38
N SER A 812 38.03 -6.76 22.35
CA SER A 812 38.06 -8.21 22.46
C SER A 812 39.21 -8.68 23.35
N SER A 813 38.92 -9.52 24.35
CA SER A 813 39.96 -10.34 24.99
C SER A 813 39.43 -11.70 25.40
N ARG A 814 39.88 -12.74 24.69
CA ARG A 814 39.94 -14.12 25.19
C ARG A 814 40.87 -14.17 26.39
N THR A 815 40.40 -14.64 27.55
CA THR A 815 41.13 -15.60 28.40
C THR A 815 40.26 -16.18 29.51
N THR A 816 40.49 -17.47 29.75
CA THR A 816 39.77 -18.44 30.59
C THR A 816 40.12 -18.34 32.08
N LYS A 817 39.17 -18.65 33.00
CA LYS A 817 39.32 -19.65 34.10
C LYS A 817 38.07 -19.82 35.00
N ARG A 818 37.79 -21.09 35.33
CA ARG A 818 36.78 -21.64 36.27
C ARG A 818 37.13 -21.40 37.75
N ALA A 819 36.13 -21.24 38.65
CA ALA A 819 36.09 -21.93 39.96
C ALA A 819 34.75 -21.79 40.75
N LYS A 820 34.22 -22.98 41.13
CA LYS A 820 33.54 -23.43 42.38
C LYS A 820 32.38 -22.65 43.05
N ILE A 821 31.29 -23.40 43.27
CA ILE A 821 30.16 -23.15 44.19
C ILE A 821 30.34 -24.03 45.45
N MET A 822 30.05 -23.47 46.64
CA MET A 822 29.46 -24.09 47.87
C MET A 822 29.55 -23.05 49.01
N ALA A 823 28.68 -22.91 50.02
CA ALA A 823 27.26 -23.16 50.27
C ALA A 823 27.02 -22.63 51.71
N GLU A 824 26.16 -21.62 51.90
CA GLU A 824 25.59 -21.29 53.22
C GLU A 824 24.08 -21.07 53.08
N ARG A 825 23.34 -21.61 54.06
CA ARG A 825 21.91 -21.99 54.00
C ARG A 825 20.99 -20.84 54.42
N LEU A 826 19.90 -20.64 53.67
CA LEU A 826 18.73 -19.81 53.98
C LEU A 826 17.45 -20.67 53.97
N PRO A 827 16.39 -20.34 54.73
CA PRO A 827 15.15 -21.11 54.71
C PRO A 827 14.23 -20.65 53.56
N ILE A 828 14.20 -21.43 52.48
CA ILE A 828 13.21 -21.30 51.38
C ILE A 828 12.10 -22.34 51.62
N ARG A 829 10.82 -21.99 51.44
CA ARG A 829 9.70 -22.96 51.41
C ARG A 829 9.00 -22.92 50.05
N THR A 830 8.80 -24.09 49.45
CA THR A 830 8.16 -24.30 48.13
C THR A 830 6.83 -25.03 48.28
N GLN A 831 5.83 -24.69 47.46
CA GLN A 831 4.59 -25.46 47.29
C GLN A 831 4.06 -25.35 45.84
N HIS A 832 3.14 -26.23 45.43
CA HIS A 832 2.65 -26.33 44.03
C HIS A 832 1.14 -26.02 43.91
N CYS A 833 0.71 -25.45 42.78
CA CYS A 833 -0.69 -25.37 42.36
C CYS A 833 -1.21 -26.76 41.95
N GLN A 834 -2.18 -27.31 42.68
CA GLN A 834 -2.59 -28.70 42.52
C GLN A 834 -3.39 -29.04 41.25
N PHE A 835 -3.86 -28.06 40.44
CA PHE A 835 -4.66 -28.36 39.24
C PHE A 835 -3.85 -28.49 37.93
N CYS A 836 -2.68 -27.85 37.83
CA CYS A 836 -1.80 -28.00 36.66
C CYS A 836 -0.33 -28.27 37.04
N ASN A 837 -0.13 -28.63 38.32
CA ASN A 837 1.13 -29.05 38.95
C ASN A 837 2.30 -28.07 38.81
N HIS A 838 1.99 -26.78 38.89
CA HIS A 838 2.93 -25.69 38.71
C HIS A 838 3.55 -25.19 40.02
N LEU A 839 4.86 -24.92 40.04
CA LEU A 839 5.65 -24.60 41.23
C LEU A 839 5.53 -23.11 41.62
N LEU A 840 5.17 -22.83 42.88
CA LEU A 840 5.10 -21.49 43.48
C LEU A 840 6.30 -21.25 44.40
N LEU A 841 7.01 -20.12 44.23
CA LEU A 841 8.22 -19.74 44.97
C LEU A 841 8.04 -18.38 45.65
N ALA A 842 8.31 -18.30 46.97
CA ALA A 842 8.38 -17.05 47.71
C ALA A 842 9.77 -16.83 48.34
N THR A 843 10.33 -15.62 48.18
CA THR A 843 11.65 -15.19 48.71
C THR A 843 11.55 -13.77 49.29
N THR A 844 12.44 -13.40 50.23
CA THR A 844 12.49 -12.08 50.89
C THR A 844 13.55 -11.11 50.31
N ARG A 845 14.14 -11.37 49.13
CA ARG A 845 14.99 -10.41 48.39
C ARG A 845 14.70 -10.35 46.88
N THR A 846 15.04 -9.21 46.27
CA THR A 846 14.87 -8.80 44.86
C THR A 846 15.57 -9.72 43.85
N LEU A 847 14.98 -9.82 42.65
CA LEU A 847 15.20 -10.86 41.62
C LEU A 847 16.54 -10.82 40.86
N SER A 848 17.52 -9.98 41.23
CA SER A 848 18.75 -9.76 40.45
C SER A 848 19.91 -10.71 40.73
N THR A 849 19.77 -11.73 41.60
CA THR A 849 20.91 -12.59 41.99
C THR A 849 20.68 -14.11 41.99
N LEU A 850 19.72 -14.65 41.22
CA LEU A 850 19.53 -16.10 41.11
C LEU A 850 20.03 -16.67 39.77
N PRO A 851 20.85 -17.76 39.77
CA PRO A 851 21.30 -18.40 38.54
C PRO A 851 20.17 -19.24 37.93
N ARG A 852 19.88 -19.05 36.64
CA ARG A 852 18.99 -19.94 35.87
C ARG A 852 19.64 -21.31 35.72
N ARG A 853 18.99 -22.36 36.22
CA ARG A 853 19.29 -23.76 35.88
C ARG A 853 17.98 -24.50 35.60
N GLY A 854 17.88 -24.98 34.35
CA GLY A 854 17.05 -26.06 33.78
C GLY A 854 15.71 -26.44 34.42
N GLY A 855 14.67 -26.46 33.59
CA GLY A 855 13.42 -27.20 33.84
C GLY A 855 12.19 -26.31 33.97
N GLU A 856 11.15 -26.67 33.24
CA GLU A 856 9.84 -26.03 33.13
C GLU A 856 9.13 -25.88 34.49
N ALA A 857 8.57 -24.70 34.79
CA ALA A 857 7.26 -24.54 35.45
C ALA A 857 6.82 -23.05 35.70
N LYS A 858 5.70 -22.66 35.05
CA LYS A 858 4.70 -21.57 35.28
C LYS A 858 4.31 -21.19 36.74
N ASP A 859 3.80 -19.97 36.84
CA ASP A 859 2.72 -19.49 37.74
C ASP A 859 2.84 -19.70 39.26
N LYS A 860 3.46 -18.77 40.00
CA LYS A 860 2.84 -17.58 40.69
C LYS A 860 3.46 -17.16 42.06
N ALA A 861 3.47 -15.84 42.25
CA ALA A 861 3.23 -15.04 43.47
C ALA A 861 4.24 -14.97 44.65
N ILE A 862 4.72 -13.74 44.88
CA ILE A 862 5.24 -13.18 46.14
C ILE A 862 4.24 -12.11 46.61
N ILE A 863 3.98 -12.02 47.93
CA ILE A 863 3.32 -10.88 48.61
C ILE A 863 4.37 -10.20 49.50
N LEU A 864 4.39 -8.86 49.52
CA LEU A 864 5.15 -8.03 50.47
C LEU A 864 4.20 -7.25 51.41
N PRO A 865 4.57 -7.01 52.68
CA PRO A 865 3.87 -6.12 53.61
C PRO A 865 4.33 -4.66 53.45
N LEU A 866 3.44 -3.70 53.71
CA LEU A 866 3.78 -2.29 53.94
C LEU A 866 3.61 -1.99 55.44
N GLU A 867 4.65 -1.48 56.08
CA GLU A 867 4.56 -0.82 57.39
C GLU A 867 4.01 0.60 57.18
N ASN A 868 2.98 0.98 57.95
CA ASN A 868 2.49 2.35 58.04
C ASN A 868 3.32 3.11 59.08
N GLU A 869 4.07 4.12 58.65
CA GLU A 869 4.40 5.23 59.54
C GLU A 869 3.22 6.21 59.56
N GLY A 870 2.50 6.26 60.69
CA GLY A 870 1.75 7.46 61.09
C GLY A 870 0.25 7.57 60.78
N SER A 871 -0.60 6.59 61.16
CA SER A 871 -2.02 6.91 61.43
C SER A 871 -2.65 6.03 62.52
N GLU A 872 -3.44 6.65 63.41
CA GLU A 872 -4.03 6.08 64.63
C GLU A 872 -5.34 5.29 64.42
N THR A 873 -5.53 4.66 63.26
CA THR A 873 -6.67 3.73 63.06
C THR A 873 -6.19 2.44 62.42
N PRO A 874 -6.29 1.27 63.11
CA PRO A 874 -5.90 0.00 62.53
C PRO A 874 -6.95 -0.47 61.53
N THR A 875 -6.69 -0.30 60.23
CA THR A 875 -7.40 -1.05 59.19
C THR A 875 -6.98 -2.51 59.28
N GLN A 876 -7.81 -3.35 59.90
CA GLN A 876 -7.65 -4.81 59.84
C GLN A 876 -7.98 -5.30 58.43
N HIS A 877 -6.96 -5.67 57.65
CA HIS A 877 -7.16 -6.42 56.42
C HIS A 877 -7.16 -7.92 56.72
N THR A 878 -8.32 -8.56 56.56
CA THR A 878 -8.42 -10.03 56.53
C THR A 878 -8.45 -10.47 55.07
N THR A 879 -7.43 -11.20 54.62
CA THR A 879 -7.47 -11.89 53.32
C THR A 879 -8.09 -13.28 53.51
N LEU A 880 -9.30 -13.48 52.98
CA LEU A 880 -9.89 -14.81 52.84
C LEU A 880 -9.36 -15.46 51.56
N LEU A 881 -8.65 -16.58 51.71
CA LEU A 881 -8.37 -17.52 50.64
C LEU A 881 -9.64 -18.33 50.35
N LEU A 882 -10.37 -17.98 49.28
CA LEU A 882 -11.39 -18.87 48.72
C LEU A 882 -10.82 -19.57 47.48
N SER A 883 -10.03 -20.61 47.76
CA SER A 883 -9.87 -21.75 46.86
C SER A 883 -10.99 -22.75 47.13
N THR A 884 -12.20 -22.45 46.66
CA THR A 884 -13.24 -23.48 46.45
C THR A 884 -14.01 -23.13 45.20
N LEU A 885 -14.02 -24.07 44.26
CA LEU A 885 -14.95 -24.13 43.15
C LEU A 885 -16.38 -23.97 43.68
N LEU A 886 -17.05 -22.87 43.33
CA LEU A 886 -18.52 -22.80 43.37
C LEU A 886 -19.01 -23.04 41.94
N PRO A 887 -19.78 -24.12 41.68
CA PRO A 887 -20.45 -24.30 40.41
C PRO A 887 -21.63 -23.33 40.32
N ASP A 888 -21.77 -22.69 39.17
CA ASP A 888 -22.97 -22.00 38.70
C ASP A 888 -23.64 -21.00 39.66
N ARG A 889 -23.22 -19.72 39.67
CA ARG A 889 -24.12 -18.57 39.94
C ARG A 889 -23.66 -17.27 39.27
N ARG A 890 -24.65 -16.45 38.92
CA ARG A 890 -24.58 -15.04 38.46
C ARG A 890 -23.89 -14.14 39.51
N PRO A 891 -23.43 -12.92 39.14
CA PRO A 891 -22.83 -11.97 40.09
C PRO A 891 -23.72 -11.79 41.32
N THR A 892 -23.16 -11.98 42.52
CA THR A 892 -23.92 -11.82 43.76
C THR A 892 -23.65 -10.44 44.34
N LEU A 893 -24.69 -9.62 44.45
CA LEU A 893 -24.66 -8.35 45.18
C LEU A 893 -24.81 -8.65 46.67
N ILE A 894 -23.88 -8.20 47.51
CA ILE A 894 -24.02 -8.30 48.97
C ILE A 894 -24.31 -6.90 49.49
N ARG A 895 -25.49 -6.71 50.09
CA ARG A 895 -25.83 -5.49 50.83
C ARG A 895 -25.51 -5.71 52.30
N ARG A 896 -24.75 -4.80 52.90
CA ARG A 896 -24.68 -4.64 54.35
C ARG A 896 -25.50 -3.41 54.74
N GLU A 897 -25.85 -3.30 56.03
CA GLU A 897 -26.72 -2.23 56.56
C GLU A 897 -26.10 -0.81 56.43
N ASP A 898 -24.83 -0.70 56.03
CA ASP A 898 -24.05 0.53 55.89
C ASP A 898 -23.71 0.92 54.42
N GLY A 899 -24.15 0.17 53.41
CA GLY A 899 -23.92 0.52 52.00
C GLY A 899 -23.68 -0.66 51.06
N ILE A 900 -23.79 -0.44 49.74
CA ILE A 900 -23.64 -1.49 48.72
C ILE A 900 -22.17 -1.74 48.39
N GLU A 901 -21.71 -3.00 48.49
CA GLU A 901 -20.43 -3.46 47.93
C GLU A 901 -20.69 -4.24 46.62
N LYS A 902 -20.06 -3.85 45.49
CA LYS A 902 -20.06 -4.64 44.24
C LYS A 902 -18.78 -5.47 44.17
N ARG A 903 -18.89 -6.80 44.02
CA ARG A 903 -17.74 -7.68 43.74
C ARG A 903 -17.88 -8.35 42.37
N LEU A 904 -16.84 -8.25 41.56
CA LEU A 904 -16.72 -8.96 40.29
C LEU A 904 -15.72 -10.12 40.45
N PHE A 905 -16.10 -11.34 40.06
CA PHE A 905 -15.23 -12.51 40.10
C PHE A 905 -14.75 -12.83 38.68
N LEU A 906 -13.44 -12.81 38.42
CA LEU A 906 -12.86 -13.23 37.14
C LEU A 906 -12.07 -14.55 37.29
N ARG A 907 -12.16 -15.41 36.27
CA ARG A 907 -11.63 -16.79 36.25
C ARG A 907 -10.47 -16.93 35.27
N CYS A 908 -9.37 -17.57 35.69
CA CYS A 908 -8.36 -18.08 34.74
C CYS A 908 -8.83 -19.39 34.07
N GLY A 909 -8.87 -19.44 32.74
CA GLY A 909 -9.36 -20.58 31.95
C GLY A 909 -8.50 -21.86 31.99
N ARG A 910 -7.25 -21.81 32.50
CA ARG A 910 -6.33 -22.98 32.51
C ARG A 910 -5.89 -23.44 33.91
N CYS A 911 -5.89 -22.59 34.94
CA CYS A 911 -5.56 -22.97 36.33
C CYS A 911 -6.60 -22.61 37.40
N ARG A 912 -7.79 -22.11 37.01
CA ARG A 912 -9.01 -21.94 37.84
C ARG A 912 -8.87 -21.20 39.20
N VAL A 913 -7.90 -20.30 39.35
CA VAL A 913 -7.80 -19.40 40.52
C VAL A 913 -8.66 -18.14 40.31
N VAL A 914 -9.32 -17.67 41.37
CA VAL A 914 -10.11 -16.41 41.44
C VAL A 914 -9.18 -15.25 41.85
N VAL A 915 -9.25 -14.12 41.16
CA VAL A 915 -8.47 -12.90 41.47
C VAL A 915 -9.42 -11.71 41.59
N GLY A 916 -9.31 -10.88 42.64
CA GLY A 916 -10.17 -9.72 42.86
C GLY A 916 -9.40 -8.42 43.15
N TYR A 917 -9.95 -7.29 42.69
CA TYR A 917 -9.66 -5.86 43.00
C TYR A 917 -10.95 -5.04 42.62
N HIS A 918 -11.35 -3.86 43.14
CA HIS A 918 -10.69 -2.62 43.64
C HIS A 918 -11.64 -1.91 44.66
N LEU A 919 -11.11 -1.06 45.55
CA LEU A 919 -11.87 -0.18 46.46
C LEU A 919 -11.82 1.27 45.93
N ASP A 920 -12.96 1.86 45.57
CA ASP A 920 -13.12 3.32 45.59
C ASP A 920 -13.98 3.67 46.80
N ALA A 921 -13.38 4.35 47.77
CA ALA A 921 -14.08 4.92 48.91
C ALA A 921 -14.44 6.37 48.56
N VAL A 922 -15.71 6.61 48.25
CA VAL A 922 -16.28 7.97 48.33
C VAL A 922 -17.38 7.92 49.39
N HIS A 923 -17.11 8.55 50.53
CA HIS A 923 -18.11 8.85 51.54
C HIS A 923 -19.12 9.86 50.98
N TYR A 924 -20.41 9.54 51.12
CA TYR A 924 -21.47 10.55 51.11
C TYR A 924 -22.51 10.20 52.17
N GLU A 925 -22.62 11.09 53.15
CA GLU A 925 -23.74 11.17 54.09
C GLU A 925 -25.04 11.51 53.34
N ASP A 926 -26.12 10.88 53.79
CA ASP A 926 -27.52 11.32 53.69
C ASP A 926 -27.96 12.07 52.42
N GLN A 927 -28.33 11.31 51.38
CA GLN A 927 -29.55 11.58 50.61
C GLN A 927 -29.96 10.40 49.71
N LYS A 928 -31.27 10.17 49.59
CA LYS A 928 -31.93 8.99 48.99
C LYS A 928 -31.42 8.62 47.59
N PRO A 929 -31.27 7.32 47.25
CA PRO A 929 -30.82 6.89 45.94
C PRO A 929 -31.89 7.13 44.86
N LYS A 930 -31.56 7.94 43.85
CA LYS A 930 -32.30 7.99 42.57
C LYS A 930 -31.75 6.90 41.62
N PRO A 931 -32.59 6.26 40.78
CA PRO A 931 -32.12 5.26 39.83
C PRO A 931 -31.27 5.90 38.72
N VAL A 932 -30.07 5.36 38.49
CA VAL A 932 -29.18 5.69 37.37
C VAL A 932 -29.34 4.62 36.30
N TYR A 933 -29.68 5.01 35.08
CA TYR A 933 -29.61 4.13 33.90
C TYR A 933 -28.17 4.12 33.37
N LEU A 934 -27.59 2.93 33.18
CA LEU A 934 -26.26 2.73 32.59
C LEU A 934 -26.40 2.58 31.06
N LEU A 935 -25.78 3.48 30.30
CA LEU A 935 -25.33 3.18 28.94
C LEU A 935 -23.83 2.80 29.00
N PRO A 936 -23.34 1.86 28.17
CA PRO A 936 -21.93 1.48 28.19
C PRO A 936 -21.06 2.57 27.55
N GLY A 937 -20.14 3.17 28.31
CA GLY A 937 -18.91 3.77 27.76
C GLY A 937 -18.79 5.30 27.66
N SER A 938 -19.29 6.11 28.61
CA SER A 938 -18.92 7.55 28.65
C SER A 938 -18.81 8.12 30.07
N VAL A 939 -17.81 8.97 30.30
CA VAL A 939 -17.76 9.93 31.42
C VAL A 939 -18.35 11.24 30.91
N VAL A 940 -19.35 11.80 31.61
CA VAL A 940 -19.91 13.12 31.32
C VAL A 940 -19.68 14.00 32.54
N GLU A 941 -19.05 15.17 32.33
CA GLU A 941 -18.98 16.23 33.35
C GLU A 941 -20.38 16.84 33.57
N THR A 942 -20.77 16.95 34.82
CA THR A 942 -22.10 17.35 35.26
C THR A 942 -22.14 18.84 35.51
N GLU A 943 -22.48 19.63 34.50
CA GLU A 943 -23.11 20.94 34.73
C GLU A 943 -23.93 21.36 33.51
N LYS A 944 -25.24 21.54 33.75
CA LYS A 944 -26.34 21.89 32.82
C LYS A 944 -27.03 20.73 32.12
N MET A 945 -28.13 20.26 32.70
CA MET A 945 -29.42 20.18 32.00
C MET A 945 -30.53 19.90 33.01
N GLY A 946 -31.43 20.87 33.16
CA GLY A 946 -32.62 20.79 34.00
C GLY A 946 -33.88 20.56 33.17
N GLN A 947 -34.74 19.69 33.72
CA GLN A 947 -36.21 19.69 33.68
C GLN A 947 -36.97 19.18 32.44
N GLU A 948 -37.88 18.23 32.77
CA GLU A 948 -39.17 17.87 32.13
C GLU A 948 -39.08 17.08 30.79
N GLU A 949 -39.72 15.93 30.54
CA GLU A 949 -40.98 15.33 31.04
C GLU A 949 -40.92 13.79 31.11
N GLU A 950 -41.73 13.25 32.03
CA GLU A 950 -41.93 11.84 32.36
C GLU A 950 -43.14 11.30 31.59
N GLY A 951 -43.01 10.23 30.79
CA GLY A 951 -44.17 9.54 30.24
C GLY A 951 -43.86 8.51 29.17
N GLN A 952 -44.15 7.23 29.47
CA GLN A 952 -44.03 6.04 28.60
C GLN A 952 -42.56 5.58 28.49
N TRP A 953 -42.13 4.37 28.90
CA TRP A 953 -42.62 3.07 28.48
C TRP A 953 -42.31 2.01 29.56
N ARG A 954 -43.36 1.48 30.19
CA ARG A 954 -43.34 0.15 30.83
C ARG A 954 -44.01 -0.81 29.86
N GLU A 955 -43.23 -1.71 29.28
CA GLU A 955 -43.58 -3.07 28.82
C GLU A 955 -42.68 -3.48 27.66
N TRP A 956 -41.49 -4.02 27.97
CA TRP A 956 -40.86 -5.11 27.22
C TRP A 956 -39.53 -5.47 27.87
N ILE A 957 -39.44 -6.69 28.39
CA ILE A 957 -38.28 -7.62 28.40
C ILE A 957 -38.66 -8.74 29.39
N VAL A 958 -39.54 -9.61 28.91
CA VAL A 958 -39.53 -11.04 29.23
C VAL A 958 -39.60 -11.74 27.88
N GLY A 959 -38.49 -12.28 27.40
CA GLY A 959 -38.46 -13.12 26.20
C GLY A 959 -37.18 -13.02 25.38
N ASN A 960 -36.22 -13.90 25.72
CA ASN A 960 -34.97 -14.27 25.04
C ASN A 960 -33.77 -13.32 25.12
#